data_AF-A0ABC9XDA2-F1
#
_entry.id   AF-A0ABC9XDA2-F1
#
_cell.length_a   1.000
_cell.length_b   1.000
_cell.length_c   1.000
_cell.angle_alpha   90.00
_cell.angle_beta   90.00
_cell.angle_gamma   90.00
#
_symmetry.space_group_name_H-M   'P 1'
#
loop_
_entity.id
_entity.type
_entity.pdbx_description
1 polymer ?
#
loop_
_entity_poly.entity_id
_entity_poly.type
_entity_poly.pdbx_seq_one_letter_code
_entity_poly.pdbx_strand_id
1 'polypeptide(L)'
;MAQRVLPLPRQQSFCPPTVLNPFVHPGRLSARDKLRTVLQGIILLPLRAVFIAFILLLAWLFASIATFRHPGKGSVPLKGWRRQMIKTSLSCLTRTLFFIMGFQVKVKGKIASLLEAPIFVAAPHSSFFDAIISALTGMPSVVSRAENLSTPVFGTILSSLQPVSVSRQDPDSRKNTVTEITKRALSRGQWPQILIFPEGTCTNRSCLITFKQGAFVPRVPVQPVLLRYPNKLDTVTWTWQGYSLKELCVMTLCQLFTRVEVEFLPVHVPTEEEKNDPILFANRVRQTMATALNVPVTDHTFEDCRLMISAGQLTLPMEAGLVEFTKISKKLNLKWNHVREQLDTFAAIASASKGGRIGIEEFAEYLKLPISDVLKELFLLFDRLRHNTASESYRSTGSLGSSLQKIFAMFLAKALLSGGSGSGRGGTLARGLGGLLTGGGHGGNLGGIVGGLVNLISEAAAQYNPEPPPPPHNHFMNVEAYESEEIRQFRRLFVQLAGDDMEVCATELRDILNKVVSRHQDLKTDGFSLDTCRSMVAVMDSDTNGKLGFEEFKYLWNNIKKWQCVYKQYDTDQSGTVGRAQLPNALKAAGFHLNEELCQVIVRRYANEDGTMDFNNFISCLVRLDSMFRAFKSLDQDGDGQIKVNIEDWLQLTMYS
;
A
#
# COMPACT_ATOMS: atom_id res chain seq x y z
N MET A 1 -9.77 -38.34 9.31
CA MET A 1 -8.56 -38.02 10.09
C MET A 1 -7.56 -37.33 9.16
N ALA A 2 -7.43 -36.01 9.23
CA ALA A 2 -6.49 -35.26 8.40
C ALA A 2 -5.09 -35.27 9.05
N GLN A 3 -4.08 -35.75 8.32
CA GLN A 3 -2.69 -35.76 8.76
C GLN A 3 -2.18 -34.33 8.97
N ARG A 4 -1.74 -34.05 10.19
CA ARG A 4 -0.96 -32.84 10.53
C ARG A 4 0.37 -32.90 9.78
N VAL A 5 0.56 -32.02 8.80
CA VAL A 5 1.86 -31.78 8.18
C VAL A 5 2.76 -31.12 9.24
N LEU A 6 3.81 -31.83 9.65
CA LEU A 6 4.87 -31.30 10.50
C LEU A 6 5.69 -30.24 9.73
N PRO A 7 6.04 -29.09 10.34
CA PRO A 7 6.92 -28.13 9.70
C PRO A 7 8.32 -28.75 9.53
N LEU A 8 8.82 -28.77 8.29
CA LEU A 8 10.19 -29.18 7.99
C LEU A 8 11.21 -28.31 8.77
N PRO A 9 12.32 -28.87 9.25
CA PRO A 9 13.33 -28.11 9.97
C PRO A 9 14.00 -27.09 9.02
N ARG A 10 13.84 -25.79 9.31
CA ARG A 10 14.60 -24.71 8.65
C ARG A 10 16.09 -24.92 8.88
N GLN A 11 16.89 -24.99 7.82
CA GLN A 11 18.34 -24.84 7.93
C GLN A 11 18.64 -23.43 8.45
N GLN A 12 19.32 -23.33 9.59
CA GLN A 12 19.76 -22.07 10.16
C GLN A 12 20.77 -21.42 9.20
N SER A 13 20.55 -20.14 8.87
CA SER A 13 21.53 -19.33 8.14
C SER A 13 22.90 -19.40 8.83
N PHE A 14 23.96 -19.70 8.08
CA PHE A 14 25.33 -19.84 8.58
C PHE A 14 25.96 -18.55 9.14
N CYS A 15 25.28 -17.40 8.99
CA CYS A 15 25.57 -16.18 9.75
C CYS A 15 24.26 -15.62 10.36
N PRO A 16 24.25 -15.25 11.65
CA PRO A 16 23.16 -14.46 12.20
C PRO A 16 23.15 -13.09 11.51
N PRO A 17 21.98 -12.53 11.17
CA PRO A 17 21.90 -11.21 10.55
C PRO A 17 22.52 -10.17 11.50
N THR A 18 23.25 -9.20 10.94
CA THR A 18 23.93 -8.13 11.70
C THR A 18 22.96 -7.35 12.60
N VAL A 19 21.68 -7.33 12.24
CA VAL A 19 20.57 -6.78 13.01
C VAL A 19 19.40 -7.76 12.98
N LEU A 20 18.83 -8.07 14.14
CA LEU A 20 17.60 -8.88 14.26
C LEU A 20 16.47 -8.25 13.45
N ASN A 21 15.68 -9.07 12.75
CA ASN A 21 14.55 -8.57 11.96
C ASN A 21 13.58 -7.78 12.86
N PRO A 22 13.38 -6.47 12.61
CA PRO A 22 12.58 -5.62 13.50
C PRO A 22 11.08 -5.91 13.48
N PHE A 23 10.61 -6.71 12.53
CA PHE A 23 9.19 -6.98 12.30
C PHE A 23 8.75 -8.36 12.78
N VAL A 24 9.65 -9.10 13.44
CA VAL A 24 9.37 -10.43 13.97
C VAL A 24 9.52 -10.41 15.48
N HIS A 25 8.51 -10.93 16.18
CA HIS A 25 8.58 -11.17 17.62
C HIS A 25 8.39 -12.68 17.86
N PRO A 26 9.43 -13.40 18.31
CA PRO A 26 9.31 -14.83 18.61
C PRO A 26 8.46 -15.00 19.88
N GLY A 27 7.14 -15.00 19.71
CA GLY A 27 6.13 -15.08 20.77
C GLY A 27 6.00 -16.48 21.38
N ARG A 28 7.06 -17.02 21.98
CA ARG A 28 6.98 -18.27 22.75
C ARG A 28 6.97 -17.96 24.25
N LEU A 29 5.77 -17.86 24.83
CA LEU A 29 5.59 -17.90 26.29
C LEU A 29 5.98 -19.29 26.82
N SER A 30 6.75 -19.32 27.91
CA SER A 30 7.01 -20.56 28.65
C SER A 30 5.70 -21.13 29.23
N ALA A 31 5.63 -22.43 29.50
CA ALA A 31 4.45 -23.04 30.13
C ALA A 31 4.14 -22.38 31.49
N ARG A 32 5.18 -21.98 32.23
CA ARG A 32 5.06 -21.23 33.49
C ARG A 32 4.44 -19.86 33.29
N ASP A 33 4.85 -19.12 32.27
CA ASP A 33 4.32 -17.78 31.97
C ASP A 33 2.86 -17.86 31.49
N LYS A 34 2.52 -18.89 30.71
CA LYS A 34 1.12 -19.15 30.32
C LYS A 34 0.25 -19.43 31.54
N LEU A 35 0.67 -20.35 32.42
CA LEU A 35 -0.06 -20.66 33.65
C LEU A 35 -0.22 -19.42 34.52
N ARG A 36 0.85 -18.64 34.70
CA ARG A 36 0.81 -17.38 35.45
C ARG A 36 -0.17 -16.38 34.84
N THR A 37 -0.15 -16.22 33.52
CA THR A 37 -1.04 -15.30 32.80
C THR A 37 -2.51 -15.71 32.96
N VAL A 38 -2.80 -17.01 32.92
CA VAL A 38 -4.16 -17.53 33.14
C VAL A 38 -4.62 -17.28 34.58
N LEU A 39 -3.81 -17.65 35.58
CA LEU A 39 -4.15 -17.48 36.99
C LEU A 39 -4.39 -16.00 37.34
N GLN A 40 -3.51 -15.11 36.87
CA GLN A 40 -3.66 -13.67 37.07
C GLN A 40 -4.85 -13.11 36.27
N GLY A 41 -5.10 -13.63 35.08
CA GLY A 41 -6.16 -13.19 34.18
C GLY A 41 -7.57 -13.43 34.71
N ILE A 42 -7.81 -14.52 35.45
CA ILE A 42 -9.13 -14.83 36.03
C ILE A 42 -9.65 -13.68 36.90
N ILE A 43 -8.76 -12.99 37.62
CA ILE A 43 -9.13 -11.90 38.53
C ILE A 43 -8.91 -10.53 37.86
N LEU A 44 -7.73 -10.31 37.28
CA LEU A 44 -7.33 -8.98 36.80
C LEU A 44 -8.08 -8.56 35.54
N LEU A 45 -8.28 -9.48 34.59
CA LEU A 45 -8.89 -9.16 33.30
C LEU A 45 -10.33 -8.65 33.43
N PRO A 46 -11.27 -9.35 34.12
CA PRO A 46 -12.64 -8.85 34.23
C PRO A 46 -12.70 -7.52 35.00
N LEU A 47 -11.95 -7.40 36.09
CA LEU A 47 -11.89 -6.18 36.89
C LEU A 47 -11.39 -4.99 36.06
N ARG A 48 -10.27 -5.15 35.36
CA ARG A 48 -9.70 -4.10 34.50
C ARG A 48 -10.61 -3.78 33.33
N ALA A 49 -11.25 -4.77 32.70
CA ALA A 49 -12.15 -4.55 31.57
C ALA A 49 -13.33 -3.63 31.95
N VAL A 50 -13.93 -3.83 33.14
CA VAL A 50 -15.02 -2.97 33.63
C VAL A 50 -14.55 -1.53 33.83
N PHE A 51 -13.42 -1.33 34.51
CA PHE A 51 -12.89 0.02 34.74
C PHE A 51 -12.42 0.70 33.44
N ILE A 52 -11.80 -0.05 32.52
CA ILE A 52 -11.40 0.45 31.20
C ILE A 52 -12.63 0.91 30.42
N ALA A 53 -13.70 0.11 30.38
CA ALA A 53 -14.93 0.48 29.70
C ALA A 53 -15.54 1.76 30.29
N PHE A 54 -15.60 1.86 31.62
CA PHE A 54 -16.07 3.07 32.32
C PHE A 54 -15.25 4.31 31.96
N ILE A 55 -13.92 4.21 31.99
CA ILE A 55 -13.04 5.34 31.66
C ILE A 55 -13.14 5.74 30.19
N LEU A 56 -13.26 4.78 29.27
CA LEU A 56 -13.44 5.07 27.85
C LEU A 56 -14.76 5.79 27.57
N LEU A 57 -15.86 5.39 28.25
CA LEU A 57 -17.14 6.10 28.15
C LEU A 57 -17.05 7.51 28.73
N LEU A 58 -16.37 7.69 29.86
CA LEU A 58 -16.16 9.01 30.45
C LEU A 58 -15.28 9.90 29.56
N ALA A 59 -14.20 9.36 28.99
CA ALA A 59 -13.34 10.06 28.04
C ALA A 59 -14.11 10.44 26.77
N TRP A 60 -14.98 9.55 26.28
CA TRP A 60 -15.86 9.82 25.15
C TRP A 60 -16.85 10.95 25.46
N LEU A 61 -17.41 11.01 26.66
CA LEU A 61 -18.30 12.11 27.08
C LEU A 61 -17.56 13.47 27.04
N PHE A 62 -16.37 13.57 27.64
CA PHE A 62 -15.58 14.80 27.59
C PHE A 62 -15.16 15.17 26.15
N ALA A 63 -14.75 14.19 25.35
CA ALA A 63 -14.41 14.39 23.95
C ALA A 63 -15.61 14.90 23.13
N SER A 64 -16.79 14.34 23.39
CA SER A 64 -18.05 14.75 22.75
C SER A 64 -18.42 16.18 23.12
N ILE A 65 -18.29 16.56 24.40
CA ILE A 65 -18.56 17.94 24.86
C ILE A 65 -17.56 18.93 24.23
N ALA A 66 -16.27 18.58 24.15
CA ALA A 66 -15.26 19.46 23.56
C ALA A 66 -15.49 19.70 22.07
N THR A 67 -15.94 18.67 21.36
CA THR A 67 -16.14 18.68 19.91
C THR A 67 -17.55 19.12 19.50
N PHE A 68 -18.49 19.21 20.44
CA PHE A 68 -19.88 19.58 20.18
C PHE A 68 -19.99 20.92 19.45
N ARG A 69 -20.66 20.90 18.29
CA ARG A 69 -20.86 22.05 17.39
C ARG A 69 -19.57 22.82 17.07
N HIS A 70 -18.41 22.18 17.07
CA HIS A 70 -17.17 22.84 16.68
C HIS A 70 -17.15 23.05 15.15
N PRO A 71 -16.93 24.28 14.66
CA PRO A 71 -16.85 24.52 13.22
C PRO A 71 -15.64 23.79 12.61
N GLY A 72 -15.83 23.22 11.43
CA GLY A 72 -14.73 22.76 10.56
C GLY A 72 -14.27 21.29 10.67
N LYS A 73 -14.95 20.38 11.39
CA LYS A 73 -14.60 18.94 11.44
C LYS A 73 -13.08 18.64 11.56
N GLY A 74 -12.33 19.45 12.31
CA GLY A 74 -10.88 19.28 12.49
C GLY A 74 -9.96 20.20 11.67
N SER A 75 -10.49 21.12 10.85
CA SER A 75 -9.70 22.12 10.09
C SER A 75 -9.40 23.41 10.86
N VAL A 76 -10.06 23.62 12.01
CA VAL A 76 -9.90 24.78 12.89
C VAL A 76 -9.44 24.31 14.27
N PRO A 77 -8.42 24.92 14.90
CA PRO A 77 -7.92 24.46 16.19
C PRO A 77 -8.91 24.71 17.33
N LEU A 78 -9.02 23.76 18.25
CA LEU A 78 -9.75 23.92 19.51
C LEU A 78 -9.03 24.99 20.36
N LYS A 79 -9.78 26.01 20.81
CA LYS A 79 -9.26 27.13 21.64
C LYS A 79 -9.99 27.24 22.98
N GLY A 80 -9.37 27.96 23.91
CA GLY A 80 -9.97 28.31 25.21
C GLY A 80 -10.33 27.09 26.06
N TRP A 81 -11.54 27.10 26.64
CA TRP A 81 -12.00 26.09 27.57
C TRP A 81 -12.06 24.68 26.97
N ARG A 82 -12.39 24.54 25.67
CA ARG A 82 -12.46 23.24 24.99
C ARG A 82 -11.09 22.55 24.98
N ARG A 83 -10.05 23.31 24.63
CA ARG A 83 -8.67 22.81 24.62
C ARG A 83 -8.18 22.50 26.03
N GLN A 84 -8.48 23.36 27.00
CA GLN A 84 -8.08 23.16 28.38
C GLN A 84 -8.75 21.92 28.99
N MET A 85 -10.01 21.66 28.66
CA MET A 85 -10.74 20.46 29.07
C MET A 85 -10.11 19.19 28.49
N ILE A 86 -9.80 19.16 27.18
CA ILE A 86 -9.10 18.01 26.57
C ILE A 86 -7.73 17.81 27.23
N LYS A 87 -6.94 18.87 27.40
CA LYS A 87 -5.61 18.79 28.01
C LYS A 87 -5.67 18.28 29.45
N THR A 88 -6.68 18.67 30.23
CA THR A 88 -6.77 18.33 31.65
C THR A 88 -7.49 17.00 31.86
N SER A 89 -8.76 16.93 31.46
CA SER A 89 -9.63 15.77 31.71
C SER A 89 -9.13 14.55 30.94
N LEU A 90 -8.84 14.68 29.65
CA LEU A 90 -8.43 13.53 28.83
C LEU A 90 -7.03 13.02 29.22
N SER A 91 -6.10 13.90 29.61
CA SER A 91 -4.80 13.49 30.17
C SER A 91 -4.95 12.76 31.48
N CYS A 92 -5.80 13.26 32.39
CA CYS A 92 -6.09 12.57 33.65
C CYS A 92 -6.69 11.19 33.39
N LEU A 93 -7.74 11.10 32.58
CA LEU A 93 -8.41 9.85 32.26
C LEU A 93 -7.48 8.85 31.56
N THR A 94 -6.64 9.31 30.63
CA THR A 94 -5.68 8.42 29.95
C THR A 94 -4.60 7.93 30.91
N ARG A 95 -4.10 8.76 31.83
CA ARG A 95 -3.17 8.31 32.87
C ARG A 95 -3.81 7.27 33.79
N THR A 96 -5.05 7.51 34.21
CA THR A 96 -5.83 6.57 35.02
C THR A 96 -6.10 5.27 34.28
N LEU A 97 -6.42 5.34 32.99
CA LEU A 97 -6.60 4.18 32.10
C LEU A 97 -5.34 3.31 32.10
N PHE A 98 -4.17 3.89 31.81
CA PHE A 98 -2.91 3.16 31.79
C PHE A 98 -2.53 2.59 33.17
N PHE A 99 -2.80 3.34 34.25
CA PHE A 99 -2.60 2.83 35.61
C PHE A 99 -3.46 1.59 35.89
N ILE A 100 -4.75 1.61 35.54
CA ILE A 100 -5.66 0.46 35.68
C ILE A 100 -5.20 -0.72 34.83
N MET A 101 -4.68 -0.47 33.63
CA MET A 101 -4.08 -1.50 32.77
C MET A 101 -2.77 -2.08 33.35
N GLY A 102 -2.27 -1.55 34.48
CA GLY A 102 -1.08 -2.02 35.17
C GLY A 102 0.21 -1.32 34.77
N PHE A 103 0.15 -0.21 34.02
CA PHE A 103 1.35 0.47 33.57
C PHE A 103 2.01 1.29 34.68
N GLN A 104 3.29 1.03 34.90
CA GLN A 104 4.17 1.84 35.74
C GLN A 104 5.02 2.71 34.83
N VAL A 105 4.65 4.00 34.73
CA VAL A 105 5.28 4.96 33.83
C VAL A 105 6.39 5.70 34.57
N LYS A 106 7.63 5.56 34.08
CA LYS A 106 8.78 6.35 34.53
C LYS A 106 9.12 7.40 33.48
N VAL A 107 9.08 8.66 33.87
CA VAL A 107 9.42 9.77 32.96
C VAL A 107 10.83 10.27 33.27
N LYS A 108 11.65 10.47 32.22
CA LYS A 108 12.99 11.06 32.30
C LYS A 108 13.09 12.26 31.36
N GLY A 109 13.93 13.22 31.70
CA GLY A 109 14.14 14.43 30.90
C GLY A 109 13.05 15.49 31.06
N LYS A 110 13.24 16.62 30.38
CA LYS A 110 12.33 17.78 30.42
C LYS A 110 11.45 17.78 29.17
N ILE A 111 10.14 17.89 29.35
CA ILE A 111 9.20 18.05 28.23
C ILE A 111 9.32 19.47 27.69
N ALA A 112 9.59 19.59 26.39
CA ALA A 112 9.68 20.87 25.70
C ALA A 112 8.29 21.51 25.55
N SER A 113 8.26 22.82 25.74
CA SER A 113 7.09 23.63 25.42
C SER A 113 6.86 23.70 23.91
N LEU A 114 5.65 24.09 23.52
CA LEU A 114 5.27 24.33 22.11
C LEU A 114 6.15 25.36 21.40
N LEU A 115 6.75 26.31 22.14
CA LEU A 115 7.65 27.32 21.60
C LEU A 115 9.07 26.78 21.40
N GLU A 116 9.52 25.88 22.28
CA GLU A 116 10.83 25.23 22.16
C GLU A 116 10.83 24.18 21.04
N ALA A 117 9.78 23.34 20.96
CA ALA A 117 9.64 22.33 19.92
C ALA A 117 8.15 22.07 19.57
N PRO A 118 7.67 22.43 18.36
CA PRO A 118 6.29 22.16 17.95
C PRO A 118 6.00 20.68 17.65
N ILE A 119 7.02 19.83 17.47
CA ILE A 119 6.85 18.42 17.09
C ILE A 119 7.60 17.51 18.07
N PHE A 120 6.92 16.50 18.58
CA PHE A 120 7.51 15.36 19.28
C PHE A 120 7.73 14.21 18.29
N VAL A 121 8.95 13.69 18.27
CA VAL A 121 9.34 12.54 17.44
C VAL A 121 9.58 11.35 18.35
N ALA A 122 8.66 10.38 18.37
CA ALA A 122 8.71 9.25 19.30
C ALA A 122 9.20 7.95 18.63
N ALA A 123 10.13 7.24 19.29
CA ALA A 123 10.64 5.95 18.84
C ALA A 123 11.26 5.13 20.01
N PRO A 124 11.36 3.80 19.93
CA PRO A 124 10.82 2.96 18.88
C PRO A 124 9.30 2.83 18.99
N HIS A 125 8.57 2.94 17.88
CA HIS A 125 7.15 2.63 17.84
C HIS A 125 7.00 1.11 17.92
N SER A 126 6.46 0.61 19.02
CA SER A 126 6.44 -0.83 19.31
C SER A 126 5.05 -1.35 19.65
N SER A 127 4.13 -0.45 19.98
CA SER A 127 2.81 -0.82 20.47
C SER A 127 1.80 0.29 20.29
N PHE A 128 0.53 -0.08 20.29
CA PHE A 128 -0.55 0.89 20.47
C PHE A 128 -0.52 1.52 21.88
N PHE A 129 0.09 0.86 22.88
CA PHE A 129 0.31 1.40 24.22
C PHE A 129 1.26 2.61 24.24
N ASP A 130 2.03 2.84 23.16
CA ASP A 130 2.91 4.02 23.05
C ASP A 130 2.11 5.35 23.09
N ALA A 131 0.79 5.27 22.89
CA ALA A 131 -0.14 6.39 23.08
C ALA A 131 -0.10 7.01 24.49
N ILE A 132 0.52 6.35 25.49
CA ILE A 132 0.77 6.95 26.81
C ILE A 132 1.52 8.28 26.72
N ILE A 133 2.36 8.48 25.71
CA ILE A 133 3.07 9.75 25.50
C ILE A 133 2.07 10.91 25.38
N SER A 134 0.93 10.71 24.73
CA SER A 134 -0.08 11.76 24.57
C SER A 134 -0.59 12.30 25.90
N ALA A 135 -0.72 11.44 26.92
CA ALA A 135 -1.16 11.86 28.25
C ALA A 135 -0.05 12.58 29.03
N LEU A 136 1.22 12.31 28.73
CA LEU A 136 2.37 12.96 29.33
C LEU A 136 2.64 14.34 28.72
N THR A 137 2.36 14.51 27.44
CA THR A 137 2.64 15.74 26.68
C THR A 137 1.42 16.66 26.50
N GLY A 138 0.33 16.41 27.22
CA GLY A 138 -0.83 17.30 27.25
C GLY A 138 -1.71 17.21 26.00
N MET A 139 -1.91 16.00 25.49
CA MET A 139 -2.80 15.66 24.37
C MET A 139 -2.44 16.39 23.06
N PRO A 140 -1.24 16.14 22.50
CA PRO A 140 -0.84 16.66 21.20
C PRO A 140 -1.74 16.13 20.08
N SER A 141 -1.70 16.81 18.93
CA SER A 141 -2.24 16.27 17.69
C SER A 141 -1.42 15.05 17.27
N VAL A 142 -2.05 13.95 16.91
CA VAL A 142 -1.36 12.73 16.46
C VAL A 142 -1.51 12.54 14.95
N VAL A 143 -0.53 11.90 14.31
CA VAL A 143 -0.70 11.40 12.95
C VAL A 143 -1.34 10.02 13.02
N SER A 144 -2.53 9.85 12.43
CA SER A 144 -3.30 8.60 12.50
C SER A 144 -3.86 8.20 11.16
N ARG A 145 -4.06 6.90 10.99
CA ARG A 145 -4.83 6.35 9.88
C ARG A 145 -6.27 6.88 9.87
N ALA A 146 -6.79 7.19 8.68
CA ALA A 146 -8.16 7.70 8.51
C ALA A 146 -9.22 6.72 9.05
N GLU A 147 -8.99 5.42 8.89
CA GLU A 147 -9.92 4.38 9.33
C GLU A 147 -10.06 4.30 10.86
N ASN A 148 -9.08 4.82 11.62
CA ASN A 148 -9.18 4.85 13.09
C ASN A 148 -10.26 5.84 13.56
N LEU A 149 -10.64 6.82 12.74
CA LEU A 149 -11.63 7.85 13.08
C LEU A 149 -13.07 7.30 13.04
N SER A 150 -13.32 6.24 12.28
CA SER A 150 -14.64 5.60 12.20
C SER A 150 -14.88 4.57 13.30
N THR A 151 -13.90 4.31 14.18
CA THR A 151 -14.06 3.36 15.28
C THR A 151 -15.06 3.91 16.32
N PRO A 152 -16.11 3.17 16.71
CA PRO A 152 -17.07 3.63 17.71
C PRO A 152 -16.39 3.99 19.04
N VAL A 153 -16.87 5.05 19.72
CA VAL A 153 -16.33 5.60 20.97
C VAL A 153 -14.90 6.17 20.82
N PHE A 154 -13.94 5.36 20.43
CA PHE A 154 -12.53 5.73 20.26
C PHE A 154 -12.33 6.79 19.18
N GLY A 155 -13.08 6.72 18.07
CA GLY A 155 -12.99 7.67 16.96
C GLY A 155 -13.32 9.10 17.38
N THR A 156 -14.30 9.30 18.27
CA THR A 156 -14.64 10.62 18.83
C THR A 156 -13.55 11.14 19.76
N ILE A 157 -12.99 10.28 20.62
CA ILE A 157 -11.86 10.61 21.50
C ILE A 157 -10.67 11.05 20.64
N LEU A 158 -10.32 10.25 19.63
CA LEU A 158 -9.25 10.54 18.70
C LEU A 158 -9.52 11.85 17.94
N SER A 159 -10.73 12.07 17.44
CA SER A 159 -11.13 13.30 16.73
C SER A 159 -10.97 14.55 17.60
N SER A 160 -11.17 14.44 18.92
CA SER A 160 -10.96 15.56 19.86
C SER A 160 -9.49 15.99 19.99
N LEU A 161 -8.55 15.11 19.63
CA LEU A 161 -7.13 15.43 19.54
C LEU A 161 -6.78 16.16 18.23
N GLN A 162 -7.74 16.30 17.32
CA GLN A 162 -7.60 16.90 16.00
C GLN A 162 -6.45 16.25 15.20
N PRO A 163 -6.50 14.95 14.92
CA PRO A 163 -5.38 14.24 14.34
C PRO A 163 -5.13 14.68 12.89
N VAL A 164 -3.88 14.54 12.44
CA VAL A 164 -3.56 14.62 11.01
C VAL A 164 -3.84 13.24 10.41
N SER A 165 -4.84 13.17 9.55
CA SER A 165 -5.31 11.91 8.96
C SER A 165 -4.45 11.50 7.77
N VAL A 166 -4.08 10.21 7.72
CA VAL A 166 -3.35 9.60 6.60
C VAL A 166 -4.19 8.43 6.07
N SER A 167 -4.55 8.49 4.79
CA SER A 167 -5.10 7.37 4.03
C SER A 167 -3.97 6.66 3.29
N ARG A 168 -4.04 5.33 3.25
CA ARG A 168 -3.11 4.49 2.47
C ARG A 168 -3.61 4.22 1.06
N GLN A 169 -4.88 4.52 0.79
CA GLN A 169 -5.55 4.27 -0.49
C GLN A 169 -5.48 5.50 -1.39
N ASP A 170 -5.43 6.69 -0.80
CA ASP A 170 -5.30 7.97 -1.51
C ASP A 170 -3.80 8.30 -1.75
N PRO A 171 -3.34 8.37 -3.01
CA PRO A 171 -1.96 8.69 -3.37
C PRO A 171 -1.50 10.07 -2.85
N ASP A 172 -2.42 11.04 -2.77
CA ASP A 172 -2.16 12.42 -2.35
C ASP A 172 -2.31 12.62 -0.84
N SER A 173 -2.90 11.68 -0.13
CA SER A 173 -3.06 11.76 1.33
C SER A 173 -1.72 11.97 2.06
N ARG A 174 -0.64 11.36 1.56
CA ARG A 174 0.70 11.56 2.12
C ARG A 174 1.20 13.00 1.94
N LYS A 175 0.89 13.63 0.80
CA LYS A 175 1.23 15.04 0.55
C LYS A 175 0.39 15.95 1.45
N ASN A 176 -0.92 15.71 1.50
CA ASN A 176 -1.85 16.46 2.34
C ASN A 176 -1.45 16.40 3.83
N THR A 177 -1.00 15.24 4.29
CA THR A 177 -0.47 15.03 5.64
C THR A 177 0.72 15.95 5.91
N VAL A 178 1.70 16.00 4.99
CA VAL A 178 2.89 16.85 5.14
C VAL A 178 2.53 18.32 5.12
N THR A 179 1.63 18.74 4.23
CA THR A 179 1.11 20.12 4.17
C THR A 179 0.44 20.50 5.49
N GLU A 180 -0.40 19.62 6.04
CA GLU A 180 -1.11 19.90 7.28
C GLU A 180 -0.18 19.89 8.50
N ILE A 181 0.81 18.98 8.56
CA ILE A 181 1.87 19.01 9.58
C ILE A 181 2.63 20.34 9.51
N THR A 182 3.02 20.77 8.30
CA THR A 182 3.77 22.01 8.09
C THR A 182 2.96 23.23 8.53
N LYS A 183 1.71 23.33 8.07
CA LYS A 183 0.77 24.39 8.46
C LYS A 183 0.61 24.51 9.97
N ARG A 184 0.44 23.37 10.66
CA ARG A 184 0.23 23.34 12.13
C ARG A 184 1.51 23.65 12.90
N ALA A 185 2.65 23.09 12.48
CA ALA A 185 3.93 23.32 13.12
C ALA A 185 4.39 24.78 13.01
N LEU A 186 4.09 25.45 11.89
CA LEU A 186 4.42 26.86 11.64
C LEU A 186 3.38 27.85 12.20
N SER A 187 2.31 27.35 12.82
CA SER A 187 1.19 28.18 13.29
C SER A 187 1.48 29.05 14.53
N ARG A 188 2.73 29.09 15.01
CA ARG A 188 3.19 29.88 16.18
C ARG A 188 2.31 29.71 17.42
N GLY A 189 1.87 28.48 17.65
CA GLY A 189 1.11 28.10 18.84
C GLY A 189 -0.41 28.17 18.72
N GLN A 190 -0.96 28.43 17.52
CA GLN A 190 -2.41 28.29 17.32
C GLN A 190 -2.86 26.84 17.35
N TRP A 191 -2.02 25.91 16.89
CA TRP A 191 -2.23 24.48 16.98
C TRP A 191 -1.42 23.87 18.12
N PRO A 192 -1.91 22.76 18.72
CA PRO A 192 -1.12 21.99 19.67
C PRO A 192 0.10 21.36 19.03
N GLN A 193 1.05 20.96 19.88
CA GLN A 193 2.21 20.17 19.44
C GLN A 193 1.75 18.91 18.70
N ILE A 194 2.59 18.41 17.80
CA ILE A 194 2.28 17.23 16.98
C ILE A 194 3.14 16.07 17.46
N LEU A 195 2.55 14.93 17.76
CA LEU A 195 3.25 13.68 18.07
C LEU A 195 3.30 12.79 16.84
N ILE A 196 4.52 12.45 16.41
CA ILE A 196 4.78 11.64 15.22
C ILE A 196 5.68 10.47 15.59
N PHE A 197 5.29 9.27 15.17
CA PHE A 197 6.14 8.08 15.15
C PHE A 197 6.72 7.95 13.73
N PRO A 198 7.97 8.40 13.49
CA PRO A 198 8.52 8.52 12.14
C PRO A 198 8.77 7.18 11.45
N GLU A 199 8.82 6.07 12.20
CA GLU A 199 8.87 4.71 11.64
C GLU A 199 7.64 4.39 10.77
N GLY A 200 6.48 4.95 11.11
CA GLY A 200 5.22 4.72 10.38
C GLY A 200 4.67 3.30 10.47
N THR A 201 5.24 2.45 11.34
CA THR A 201 4.79 1.10 11.69
C THR A 201 5.38 0.69 13.04
N CYS A 202 4.92 -0.43 13.62
CA CYS A 202 5.44 -0.95 14.88
C CYS A 202 6.57 -1.97 14.66
N THR A 203 7.61 -1.90 15.48
CA THR A 203 8.80 -2.76 15.47
C THR A 203 9.02 -3.43 16.83
N ASN A 204 9.93 -4.40 16.89
CA ASN A 204 10.26 -5.14 18.12
C ASN A 204 11.31 -4.47 19.02
N ARG A 205 11.69 -3.22 18.73
CA ARG A 205 12.71 -2.43 19.46
C ARG A 205 14.15 -2.91 19.33
N SER A 206 14.47 -3.92 18.52
CA SER A 206 15.86 -4.38 18.36
C SER A 206 16.75 -3.40 17.60
N CYS A 207 16.15 -2.51 16.81
CA CYS A 207 16.81 -1.47 16.05
C CYS A 207 15.83 -0.36 15.66
N LEU A 208 16.35 0.80 15.24
CA LEU A 208 15.54 1.85 14.60
C LEU A 208 15.59 1.72 13.08
N ILE A 209 14.41 1.60 12.47
CA ILE A 209 14.24 1.58 11.01
C ILE A 209 14.33 3.00 10.42
N THR A 210 14.28 3.12 9.09
CA THR A 210 14.34 4.41 8.40
C THR A 210 13.17 5.32 8.81
N PHE A 211 13.48 6.55 9.20
CA PHE A 211 12.48 7.55 9.58
C PHE A 211 11.87 8.21 8.34
N LYS A 212 10.53 8.29 8.31
CA LYS A 212 9.79 9.06 7.32
C LYS A 212 10.01 10.56 7.56
N GLN A 213 10.13 11.30 6.47
CA GLN A 213 10.52 12.71 6.48
C GLN A 213 9.42 13.67 6.97
N GLY A 214 8.16 13.22 7.13
CA GLY A 214 7.03 14.11 7.37
C GLY A 214 7.15 15.01 8.60
N ALA A 215 7.83 14.56 9.65
CA ALA A 215 8.11 15.36 10.84
C ALA A 215 9.19 16.44 10.63
N PHE A 216 10.02 16.28 9.59
CA PHE A 216 11.25 17.04 9.36
C PHE A 216 11.13 18.06 8.22
N VAL A 217 10.18 17.84 7.28
CA VAL A 217 9.85 18.78 6.20
C VAL A 217 9.52 20.21 6.68
N PRO A 218 8.87 20.45 7.84
CA PRO A 218 8.58 21.82 8.29
C PRO A 218 9.81 22.63 8.70
N ARG A 219 11.00 22.02 8.83
CA ARG A 219 12.27 22.70 9.19
C ARG A 219 12.26 23.38 10.57
N VAL A 220 11.42 22.91 11.47
CA VAL A 220 11.28 23.41 12.84
C VAL A 220 12.03 22.52 13.84
N PRO A 221 12.34 23.01 15.05
CA PRO A 221 12.87 22.17 16.12
C PRO A 221 11.94 21.00 16.45
N VAL A 222 12.53 19.84 16.72
CA VAL A 222 11.80 18.63 17.14
C VAL A 222 12.33 18.14 18.47
N GLN A 223 11.46 17.60 19.32
CA GLN A 223 11.89 16.93 20.54
C GLN A 223 11.84 15.41 20.35
N PRO A 224 12.99 14.71 20.38
CA PRO A 224 13.01 13.25 20.36
C PRO A 224 12.52 12.67 21.69
N VAL A 225 11.66 11.66 21.61
CA VAL A 225 11.06 10.96 22.76
C VAL A 225 11.33 9.47 22.64
N LEU A 226 11.95 8.88 23.66
CA LEU A 226 12.34 7.48 23.67
C LEU A 226 11.38 6.64 24.52
N LEU A 227 10.99 5.49 24.00
CA LEU A 227 10.19 4.48 24.72
C LEU A 227 11.04 3.25 25.04
N ARG A 228 10.99 2.79 26.30
CA ARG A 228 11.57 1.50 26.71
C ARG A 228 10.55 0.71 27.50
N TYR A 229 10.50 -0.60 27.25
CA TYR A 229 9.65 -1.53 28.00
C TYR A 229 10.55 -2.57 28.69
N PRO A 230 11.16 -2.23 29.85
CA PRO A 230 12.10 -3.11 30.55
C PRO A 230 11.36 -4.21 31.33
N ASN A 231 10.58 -5.02 30.62
CA ASN A 231 9.77 -6.10 31.17
C ASN A 231 10.41 -7.45 30.85
N LYS A 232 10.45 -8.35 31.85
CA LYS A 232 10.91 -9.74 31.66
C LYS A 232 10.05 -10.48 30.64
N LEU A 233 8.74 -10.28 30.72
CA LEU A 233 7.77 -10.80 29.78
C LEU A 233 7.30 -9.67 28.89
N ASP A 234 7.58 -9.77 27.60
CA ASP A 234 7.17 -8.78 26.62
C ASP A 234 5.78 -9.10 26.08
N THR A 235 4.77 -8.45 26.68
CA THR A 235 3.35 -8.57 26.28
C THR A 235 2.86 -7.38 25.47
N VAL A 236 3.72 -6.41 25.17
CA VAL A 236 3.33 -5.12 24.59
C VAL A 236 3.75 -4.98 23.13
N THR A 237 4.80 -5.68 22.70
CA THR A 237 5.33 -5.60 21.34
C THR A 237 4.33 -6.11 20.32
N TRP A 238 3.88 -5.20 19.47
CA TRP A 238 3.03 -5.50 18.34
C TRP A 238 3.84 -5.42 17.05
N THR A 239 4.10 -6.58 16.45
CA THR A 239 4.74 -6.68 15.15
C THR A 239 3.82 -7.41 14.17
N TRP A 240 4.14 -7.33 12.89
CA TRP A 240 3.41 -8.04 11.83
C TRP A 240 3.49 -9.55 11.97
N GLN A 241 4.62 -10.06 12.44
CA GLN A 241 4.80 -11.47 12.82
C GLN A 241 4.97 -11.59 14.32
N GLY A 242 3.89 -11.36 15.04
CA GLY A 242 3.80 -11.48 16.48
C GLY A 242 2.37 -11.79 16.90
N TYR A 243 2.05 -11.48 18.14
CA TYR A 243 0.70 -11.63 18.65
C TYR A 243 -0.28 -10.65 17.98
N SER A 244 -1.52 -11.07 17.82
CA SER A 244 -2.62 -10.19 17.41
C SER A 244 -2.89 -9.12 18.48
N LEU A 245 -3.55 -8.03 18.07
CA LEU A 245 -3.94 -6.96 18.99
C LEU A 245 -4.75 -7.48 20.19
N LYS A 246 -5.68 -8.41 19.95
CA LYS A 246 -6.51 -9.03 21.00
C LYS A 246 -5.66 -9.81 21.99
N GLU A 247 -4.73 -10.63 21.49
CA GLU A 247 -3.82 -11.40 22.34
C GLU A 247 -2.92 -10.50 23.19
N LEU A 248 -2.34 -9.44 22.60
CA LEU A 248 -1.51 -8.47 23.34
C LEU A 248 -2.30 -7.74 24.43
N CYS A 249 -3.54 -7.30 24.12
CA CYS A 249 -4.43 -6.72 25.10
C CYS A 249 -4.67 -7.67 26.27
N VAL A 250 -5.07 -8.92 25.99
CA VAL A 250 -5.34 -9.91 27.03
C VAL A 250 -4.08 -10.19 27.86
N MET A 251 -2.95 -10.49 27.22
CA MET A 251 -1.71 -10.81 27.93
C MET A 251 -1.22 -9.65 28.80
N THR A 252 -1.28 -8.41 28.30
CA THR A 252 -0.88 -7.22 29.06
C THR A 252 -1.82 -6.94 30.22
N LEU A 253 -3.14 -7.05 30.00
CA LEU A 253 -4.13 -6.85 31.06
C LEU A 253 -4.09 -7.95 32.13
N CYS A 254 -3.57 -9.13 31.80
CA CYS A 254 -3.29 -10.18 32.78
C CYS A 254 -2.00 -9.96 33.56
N GLN A 255 -1.08 -9.07 33.14
CA GLN A 255 0.12 -8.76 33.92
C GLN A 255 -0.23 -7.93 35.16
N LEU A 256 0.35 -8.27 36.31
CA LEU A 256 0.23 -7.42 37.51
C LEU A 256 0.72 -5.99 37.24
N PHE A 257 1.92 -5.87 36.68
CA PHE A 257 2.52 -4.58 36.33
C PHE A 257 3.30 -4.69 35.01
N THR A 258 3.21 -3.64 34.21
CA THR A 258 3.96 -3.46 32.96
C THR A 258 4.73 -2.15 33.06
N ARG A 259 6.06 -2.20 33.06
CA ARG A 259 6.90 -1.00 33.16
C ARG A 259 7.09 -0.38 31.79
N VAL A 260 6.98 0.95 31.73
CA VAL A 260 7.33 1.75 30.56
C VAL A 260 8.18 2.93 31.02
N GLU A 261 9.34 3.13 30.39
CA GLU A 261 10.14 4.33 30.57
C GLU A 261 9.96 5.22 29.35
N VAL A 262 9.59 6.49 29.58
CA VAL A 262 9.49 7.53 28.56
C VAL A 262 10.58 8.56 28.85
N GLU A 263 11.52 8.73 27.94
CA GLU A 263 12.63 9.66 28.08
C GLU A 263 12.57 10.76 27.02
N PHE A 264 12.48 12.01 27.48
CA PHE A 264 12.51 13.19 26.64
C PHE A 264 13.95 13.66 26.48
N LEU A 265 14.48 13.51 25.27
CA LEU A 265 15.82 14.01 24.94
C LEU A 265 15.81 15.55 24.80
N PRO A 266 16.99 16.21 24.83
CA PRO A 266 17.10 17.62 24.49
C PRO A 266 16.49 17.92 23.12
N VAL A 267 15.93 19.12 22.96
CA VAL A 267 15.35 19.58 21.70
C VAL A 267 16.43 19.61 20.62
N HIS A 268 16.15 18.99 19.47
CA HIS A 268 17.01 19.04 18.29
C HIS A 268 16.58 20.23 17.43
N VAL A 269 17.42 21.25 17.38
CA VAL A 269 17.25 22.42 16.51
C VAL A 269 17.97 22.12 15.19
N PRO A 270 17.30 22.17 14.03
CA PRO A 270 17.93 21.81 12.76
C PRO A 270 19.00 22.82 12.34
N THR A 271 20.18 22.34 11.92
CA THR A 271 21.22 23.15 11.27
C THR A 271 20.77 23.63 9.89
N GLU A 272 21.46 24.60 9.30
CA GLU A 272 21.12 25.08 7.95
C GLU A 272 21.22 23.95 6.90
N GLU A 273 22.14 22.99 7.04
CA GLU A 273 22.17 21.82 6.15
C GLU A 273 20.93 20.94 6.34
N GLU A 274 20.51 20.69 7.58
CA GLU A 274 19.32 19.90 7.90
C GLU A 274 18.02 20.57 7.43
N LYS A 275 17.96 21.91 7.46
CA LYS A 275 16.82 22.66 6.91
C LYS A 275 16.70 22.49 5.40
N ASN A 276 17.82 22.34 4.69
CA ASN A 276 17.86 22.15 3.25
C ASN A 276 17.68 20.69 2.84
N ASP A 277 18.00 19.73 3.72
CA ASP A 277 17.83 18.30 3.50
C ASP A 277 17.04 17.61 4.64
N PRO A 278 15.71 17.42 4.47
CA PRO A 278 14.88 16.70 5.44
C PRO A 278 15.29 15.24 5.68
N ILE A 279 15.98 14.60 4.73
CA ILE A 279 16.49 13.23 4.89
C ILE A 279 17.66 13.24 5.87
N LEU A 280 18.59 14.18 5.69
CA LEU A 280 19.70 14.37 6.61
C LEU A 280 19.20 14.67 8.02
N PHE A 281 18.20 15.55 8.15
CA PHE A 281 17.59 15.87 9.44
C PHE A 281 16.97 14.63 10.10
N ALA A 282 16.16 13.86 9.35
CA ALA A 282 15.56 12.63 9.85
C ALA A 282 16.62 11.61 10.31
N ASN A 283 17.72 11.47 9.54
CA ASN A 283 18.81 10.54 9.85
C ASN A 283 19.61 10.95 11.08
N ARG A 284 19.92 12.25 11.24
CA ARG A 284 20.63 12.75 12.43
C ARG A 284 19.79 12.55 13.69
N VAL A 285 18.50 12.88 13.65
CA VAL A 285 17.59 12.63 14.78
C VAL A 285 17.48 11.13 15.08
N ARG A 286 17.35 10.28 14.06
CA ARG A 286 17.35 8.82 14.23
C ARG A 286 18.65 8.32 14.88
N GLN A 287 19.81 8.82 14.47
CA GLN A 287 21.09 8.42 15.03
C GLN A 287 21.24 8.84 16.49
N THR A 288 20.81 10.05 16.83
CA THR A 288 20.77 10.54 18.22
C THR A 288 19.89 9.64 19.09
N MET A 289 18.69 9.28 18.60
CA MET A 289 17.77 8.38 19.31
C MET A 289 18.34 6.97 19.44
N ALA A 290 18.94 6.41 18.39
CA ALA A 290 19.56 5.09 18.39
C ALA A 290 20.71 5.00 19.41
N THR A 291 21.56 6.03 19.45
CA THR A 291 22.67 6.14 20.40
C THR A 291 22.17 6.16 21.84
N ALA A 292 21.15 6.97 22.14
CA ALA A 292 20.57 7.05 23.48
C ALA A 292 19.79 5.78 23.89
N LEU A 293 19.21 5.05 22.93
CA LEU A 293 18.58 3.74 23.16
C LEU A 293 19.59 2.59 23.28
N ASN A 294 20.84 2.80 22.84
CA ASN A 294 21.86 1.76 22.66
C ASN A 294 21.38 0.61 21.75
N VAL A 295 20.77 0.96 20.61
CA VAL A 295 20.32 0.01 19.59
C VAL A 295 20.89 0.37 18.23
N PRO A 296 21.16 -0.60 17.34
CA PRO A 296 21.60 -0.30 15.98
C PRO A 296 20.50 0.39 15.17
N VAL A 297 20.92 1.01 14.07
CA VAL A 297 20.03 1.51 13.03
C VAL A 297 19.99 0.53 11.85
N THR A 298 18.89 0.54 11.11
CA THR A 298 18.77 -0.24 9.88
C THR A 298 18.05 0.55 8.80
N ASP A 299 18.33 0.25 7.55
CA ASP A 299 17.77 0.96 6.39
C ASP A 299 16.38 0.44 5.98
N HIS A 300 15.82 -0.52 6.73
CA HIS A 300 14.47 -1.03 6.48
C HIS A 300 13.44 0.09 6.43
N THR A 301 12.51 -0.04 5.49
CA THR A 301 11.38 0.85 5.29
C THR A 301 10.07 0.12 5.56
N PHE A 302 8.97 0.88 5.61
CA PHE A 302 7.64 0.30 5.69
C PHE A 302 7.31 -0.56 4.45
N GLU A 303 7.82 -0.16 3.29
CA GLU A 303 7.70 -0.84 2.02
C GLU A 303 8.39 -2.21 2.07
N ASP A 304 9.59 -2.30 2.66
CA ASP A 304 10.30 -3.57 2.85
C ASP A 304 9.49 -4.55 3.74
N CYS A 305 8.82 -4.02 4.77
CA CYS A 305 7.91 -4.81 5.61
C CYS A 305 6.71 -5.36 4.83
N ARG A 306 6.12 -4.56 3.95
CA ARG A 306 5.00 -5.00 3.10
C ARG A 306 5.40 -6.12 2.14
N LEU A 307 6.60 -6.02 1.57
CA LEU A 307 7.14 -7.05 0.68
C LEU A 307 7.34 -8.36 1.43
N MET A 308 7.90 -8.28 2.63
CA MET A 308 8.13 -9.43 3.50
C MET A 308 6.83 -10.15 3.86
N ILE A 309 5.74 -9.42 4.13
CA ILE A 309 4.41 -10.02 4.42
C ILE A 309 3.84 -10.74 3.21
N SER A 310 3.86 -10.10 2.03
CA SER A 310 3.39 -10.74 0.80
C SER A 310 4.20 -12.01 0.49
N ALA A 311 5.52 -11.98 0.70
CA ALA A 311 6.38 -13.16 0.54
C ALA A 311 6.07 -14.26 1.56
N GLY A 312 5.79 -13.91 2.81
CA GLY A 312 5.41 -14.86 3.86
C GLY A 312 4.06 -15.54 3.61
N GLN A 313 3.08 -14.82 3.04
CA GLN A 313 1.79 -15.39 2.60
C GLN A 313 1.98 -16.45 1.50
N LEU A 314 3.05 -16.34 0.72
CA LEU A 314 3.44 -17.28 -0.33
C LEU A 314 4.46 -18.34 0.14
N THR A 315 4.66 -18.50 1.45
CA THR A 315 5.60 -19.46 2.06
C THR A 315 7.08 -19.27 1.71
N LEU A 316 7.47 -18.11 1.21
CA LEU A 316 8.86 -17.78 0.85
C LEU A 316 9.68 -17.36 2.09
N PRO A 317 11.01 -17.59 2.11
CA PRO A 317 11.86 -17.23 3.25
C PRO A 317 11.91 -15.72 3.45
N MET A 318 11.55 -15.28 4.66
CA MET A 318 11.30 -13.87 4.99
C MET A 318 12.58 -13.10 5.31
N GLU A 319 13.67 -13.80 5.57
CA GLU A 319 15.01 -13.20 5.69
C GLU A 319 15.51 -12.63 4.34
N ALA A 320 14.87 -12.96 3.21
CA ALA A 320 15.19 -12.41 1.88
C ALA A 320 15.01 -10.88 1.79
N GLY A 321 14.13 -10.31 2.62
CA GLY A 321 13.85 -8.87 2.64
C GLY A 321 14.92 -8.03 3.36
N LEU A 322 15.91 -8.66 3.98
CA LEU A 322 16.97 -7.99 4.75
C LEU A 322 18.01 -7.27 3.87
N VAL A 323 18.08 -7.59 2.57
CA VAL A 323 19.06 -6.99 1.66
C VAL A 323 18.42 -5.82 0.92
N GLU A 324 18.38 -4.67 1.60
CA GLU A 324 18.44 -3.34 0.99
C GLU A 324 17.61 -3.14 -0.30
N PHE A 325 16.37 -3.65 -0.33
CA PHE A 325 15.49 -3.56 -1.51
C PHE A 325 15.36 -2.11 -1.99
N THR A 326 15.33 -1.14 -1.07
CA THR A 326 15.33 0.28 -1.41
C THR A 326 16.60 0.74 -2.14
N LYS A 327 17.80 0.23 -1.80
CA LYS A 327 19.05 0.57 -2.52
C LYS A 327 19.08 -0.08 -3.91
N ILE A 328 18.60 -1.31 -4.01
CA ILE A 328 18.52 -2.04 -5.29
C ILE A 328 17.45 -1.44 -6.19
N SER A 329 16.24 -1.20 -5.67
CA SER A 329 15.12 -0.55 -6.37
C SER A 329 15.46 0.87 -6.81
N LYS A 330 16.27 1.62 -6.05
CA LYS A 330 16.73 2.97 -6.41
C LYS A 330 17.86 2.95 -7.45
N LYS A 331 18.75 1.94 -7.41
CA LYS A 331 19.79 1.74 -8.44
C LYS A 331 19.24 1.15 -9.75
N LEU A 332 18.17 0.36 -9.69
CA LEU A 332 17.55 -0.33 -10.83
C LEU A 332 16.22 0.29 -11.27
N ASN A 333 15.80 1.39 -10.65
CA ASN A 333 14.59 2.14 -10.94
C ASN A 333 13.28 1.30 -10.96
N LEU A 334 13.13 0.39 -10.00
CA LEU A 334 12.02 -0.59 -9.97
C LEU A 334 10.77 -0.04 -9.28
N LYS A 335 9.60 -0.34 -9.85
CA LYS A 335 8.29 0.06 -9.31
C LYS A 335 7.61 -1.07 -8.53
N TRP A 336 7.05 -0.72 -7.37
CA TRP A 336 6.46 -1.66 -6.40
C TRP A 336 5.24 -2.45 -6.93
N ASN A 337 4.42 -1.85 -7.79
CA ASN A 337 3.18 -2.49 -8.25
C ASN A 337 3.45 -3.73 -9.12
N HIS A 338 4.50 -3.69 -9.94
CA HIS A 338 4.90 -4.81 -10.80
C HIS A 338 5.53 -5.96 -9.99
N VAL A 339 6.12 -5.67 -8.84
CA VAL A 339 6.76 -6.66 -7.98
C VAL A 339 5.75 -7.63 -7.38
N ARG A 340 4.58 -7.13 -6.96
CA ARG A 340 3.55 -7.92 -6.28
C ARG A 340 2.86 -8.92 -7.20
N GLU A 341 2.53 -8.53 -8.44
CA GLU A 341 1.88 -9.41 -9.42
C GLU A 341 2.80 -10.54 -9.89
N GLN A 342 4.11 -10.33 -9.84
CA GLN A 342 5.09 -11.31 -10.32
C GLN A 342 5.50 -12.32 -9.25
N LEU A 343 5.29 -12.01 -7.96
CA LEU A 343 5.57 -12.89 -6.81
C LEU A 343 4.88 -14.26 -6.93
N ASP A 344 3.65 -14.33 -7.46
CA ASP A 344 2.91 -15.58 -7.67
C ASP A 344 3.50 -16.45 -8.79
N THR A 345 3.93 -15.83 -9.88
CA THR A 345 4.62 -16.51 -10.99
C THR A 345 5.95 -17.11 -10.51
N PHE A 346 6.64 -16.42 -9.61
CA PHE A 346 7.93 -16.85 -9.08
C PHE A 346 7.80 -17.93 -8.00
N ALA A 347 6.74 -17.91 -7.19
CA ALA A 347 6.42 -19.00 -6.26
C ALA A 347 6.19 -20.33 -7.01
N ALA A 348 5.53 -20.30 -8.17
CA ALA A 348 5.34 -21.47 -9.03
C ALA A 348 6.67 -22.02 -9.60
N ILE A 349 7.60 -21.14 -10.01
CA ILE A 349 8.90 -21.53 -10.56
C ILE A 349 9.84 -22.09 -9.48
N ALA A 350 9.88 -21.47 -8.29
CA ALA A 350 10.66 -21.97 -7.16
C ALA A 350 10.27 -23.41 -6.78
N SER A 351 8.97 -23.72 -6.87
CA SER A 351 8.40 -25.05 -6.61
C SER A 351 8.80 -26.12 -7.64
N ALA A 352 9.19 -25.72 -8.85
CA ALA A 352 9.52 -26.64 -9.95
C ALA A 352 11.00 -27.10 -9.96
N SER A 353 11.91 -26.41 -9.27
CA SER A 353 13.35 -26.69 -9.35
C SER A 353 13.82 -27.75 -8.33
N LYS A 354 14.07 -28.98 -8.80
CA LYS A 354 14.54 -30.12 -7.99
C LYS A 354 15.93 -29.84 -7.39
N GLY A 355 16.02 -29.64 -6.07
CA GLY A 355 17.29 -29.75 -5.33
C GLY A 355 18.06 -28.46 -5.04
N GLY A 356 17.51 -27.29 -5.38
CA GLY A 356 17.90 -26.05 -4.68
C GLY A 356 19.20 -25.35 -5.08
N ARG A 357 20.12 -25.88 -5.89
CA ARG A 357 21.31 -25.09 -6.35
C ARG A 357 21.11 -24.61 -7.79
N ILE A 358 21.71 -23.47 -8.15
CA ILE A 358 21.72 -22.90 -9.51
C ILE A 358 23.14 -22.45 -9.85
N GLY A 359 23.66 -22.88 -11.00
CA GLY A 359 24.95 -22.46 -11.58
C GLY A 359 24.87 -21.12 -12.32
N ILE A 360 25.99 -20.52 -12.71
CA ILE A 360 25.97 -19.25 -13.46
C ILE A 360 25.34 -19.41 -14.85
N GLU A 361 25.41 -20.62 -15.40
CA GLU A 361 24.84 -21.01 -16.70
C GLU A 361 23.31 -21.04 -16.63
N GLU A 362 22.76 -21.76 -15.64
CA GLU A 362 21.32 -21.76 -15.38
C GLU A 362 20.82 -20.37 -14.98
N PHE A 363 21.61 -19.61 -14.21
CA PHE A 363 21.29 -18.23 -13.87
C PHE A 363 21.16 -17.37 -15.13
N ALA A 364 22.13 -17.44 -16.05
CA ALA A 364 22.11 -16.74 -17.33
C ALA A 364 20.92 -17.16 -18.22
N GLU A 365 20.58 -18.45 -18.25
CA GLU A 365 19.44 -19.00 -18.99
C GLU A 365 18.10 -18.50 -18.46
N TYR A 366 17.92 -18.47 -17.13
CA TYR A 366 16.74 -17.89 -16.49
C TYR A 366 16.59 -16.39 -16.74
N LEU A 367 17.72 -15.68 -16.82
CA LEU A 367 17.75 -14.26 -17.14
C LEU A 367 17.66 -14.02 -18.65
N LYS A 368 17.68 -15.04 -19.51
CA LYS A 368 17.83 -14.87 -20.96
C LYS A 368 18.95 -13.89 -21.34
N LEU A 369 20.04 -13.88 -20.59
CA LEU A 369 21.20 -13.02 -20.82
C LEU A 369 22.43 -13.88 -21.15
N PRO A 370 23.31 -13.45 -22.06
CA PRO A 370 24.59 -14.12 -22.26
C PRO A 370 25.48 -13.96 -21.04
N ILE A 371 26.32 -14.96 -20.75
CA ILE A 371 27.29 -14.92 -19.66
C ILE A 371 28.36 -13.86 -19.99
N SER A 372 28.17 -12.65 -19.49
CA SER A 372 29.09 -11.51 -19.64
C SER A 372 29.87 -11.25 -18.35
N ASP A 373 30.97 -10.49 -18.42
CA ASP A 373 31.75 -10.15 -17.22
C ASP A 373 30.94 -9.32 -16.21
N VAL A 374 29.97 -8.54 -16.70
CA VAL A 374 28.99 -7.83 -15.87
C VAL A 374 28.05 -8.80 -15.16
N LEU A 375 27.58 -9.85 -15.85
CA LEU A 375 26.74 -10.90 -15.24
C LEU A 375 27.54 -11.71 -14.21
N LYS A 376 28.84 -11.95 -14.45
CA LYS A 376 29.75 -12.59 -13.50
C LYS A 376 30.00 -11.71 -12.27
N GLU A 377 30.23 -10.41 -12.44
CA GLU A 377 30.34 -9.47 -11.32
C GLU A 377 29.05 -9.41 -10.49
N LEU A 378 27.90 -9.41 -11.16
CA LEU A 378 26.59 -9.48 -10.52
C LEU A 378 26.43 -10.77 -9.72
N PHE A 379 26.77 -11.91 -10.31
CA PHE A 379 26.76 -13.23 -9.68
C PHE A 379 27.71 -13.29 -8.46
N LEU A 380 28.90 -12.68 -8.57
CA LEU A 380 29.91 -12.59 -7.50
C LEU A 380 29.51 -11.63 -6.36
N LEU A 381 28.77 -10.56 -6.65
CA LEU A 381 28.22 -9.63 -5.64
C LEU A 381 27.28 -10.36 -4.67
N PHE A 382 26.62 -11.41 -5.14
CA PHE A 382 25.79 -12.32 -4.36
C PHE A 382 26.54 -13.53 -3.77
N ASP A 383 27.78 -13.79 -4.22
CA ASP A 383 28.72 -14.78 -3.63
C ASP A 383 29.55 -14.18 -2.46
N ARG A 384 29.47 -12.86 -2.21
CA ARG A 384 30.22 -12.13 -1.17
C ARG A 384 30.01 -12.58 0.28
N LEU A 385 29.12 -13.54 0.56
CA LEU A 385 29.03 -14.18 1.87
C LEU A 385 30.13 -15.25 2.12
N ARG A 386 31.05 -15.46 1.16
CA ARG A 386 32.16 -16.43 1.24
C ARG A 386 33.45 -15.94 1.89
N HIS A 387 33.61 -14.65 2.22
CA HIS A 387 34.97 -14.12 2.47
C HIS A 387 35.66 -14.48 3.80
N ASN A 388 35.05 -15.28 4.71
CA ASN A 388 35.66 -15.56 6.03
C ASN A 388 36.05 -17.03 6.31
N THR A 389 36.26 -17.88 5.30
CA THR A 389 36.91 -19.18 5.54
C THR A 389 38.17 -19.33 4.71
N ALA A 390 39.32 -19.18 5.37
CA ALA A 390 40.62 -19.57 4.87
C ALA A 390 40.66 -21.09 4.65
N SER A 391 40.61 -21.53 3.39
CA SER A 391 41.30 -22.75 2.93
C SER A 391 41.37 -22.72 1.40
N GLU A 392 42.58 -22.87 0.87
CA GLU A 392 42.93 -22.67 -0.55
C GLU A 392 42.49 -23.80 -1.49
N SER A 393 41.72 -24.78 -1.02
CA SER A 393 41.37 -25.98 -1.81
C SER A 393 40.03 -25.91 -2.57
N TYR A 394 39.25 -24.83 -2.44
CA TYR A 394 37.96 -24.65 -3.12
C TYR A 394 38.00 -23.55 -4.20
N ARG A 395 38.94 -23.63 -5.14
CA ARG A 395 39.15 -22.60 -6.18
C ARG A 395 38.44 -22.84 -7.52
N SER A 396 37.67 -23.92 -7.73
CA SER A 396 37.19 -24.26 -9.10
C SER A 396 35.70 -24.59 -9.31
N THR A 397 34.83 -24.53 -8.29
CA THR A 397 33.39 -24.80 -8.51
C THR A 397 32.51 -23.85 -7.67
N GLY A 398 32.09 -22.73 -8.26
CA GLY A 398 31.16 -21.79 -7.64
C GLY A 398 29.73 -22.35 -7.61
N SER A 399 29.14 -22.56 -6.43
CA SER A 399 27.72 -22.92 -6.29
C SER A 399 27.08 -22.12 -5.17
N LEU A 400 25.93 -21.50 -5.45
CA LEU A 400 25.12 -20.69 -4.54
C LEU A 400 24.10 -21.58 -3.77
N GLY A 401 23.83 -21.26 -2.50
CA GLY A 401 22.96 -21.98 -1.56
C GLY A 401 21.46 -21.71 -1.72
N SER A 402 20.61 -22.59 -1.15
CA SER A 402 19.52 -23.16 -1.95
C SER A 402 18.13 -22.51 -1.99
N SER A 403 17.81 -21.54 -1.14
CA SER A 403 16.41 -21.08 -1.01
C SER A 403 16.23 -19.56 -1.07
N LEU A 404 17.28 -18.81 -0.76
CA LEU A 404 17.26 -17.34 -0.76
C LEU A 404 17.81 -16.74 -2.05
N GLN A 405 18.73 -17.45 -2.73
CA GLN A 405 19.36 -16.98 -3.97
C GLN A 405 18.47 -17.12 -5.21
N LYS A 406 17.60 -18.14 -5.29
CA LYS A 406 16.75 -18.34 -6.48
C LYS A 406 15.75 -17.20 -6.68
N ILE A 407 15.08 -16.79 -5.61
CA ILE A 407 14.01 -15.78 -5.67
C ILE A 407 14.59 -14.38 -5.91
N PHE A 408 15.77 -14.08 -5.35
CA PHE A 408 16.36 -12.74 -5.42
C PHE A 408 17.14 -12.48 -6.71
N ALA A 409 17.79 -13.51 -7.26
CA ALA A 409 18.49 -13.42 -8.52
C ALA A 409 17.52 -13.36 -9.72
N MET A 410 16.35 -14.02 -9.61
CA MET A 410 15.21 -13.90 -10.54
C MET A 410 14.57 -12.50 -10.52
N PHE A 411 14.65 -11.81 -9.37
CA PHE A 411 14.09 -10.48 -9.17
C PHE A 411 14.89 -9.38 -9.88
N LEU A 412 16.22 -9.51 -9.89
CA LEU A 412 17.13 -8.56 -10.52
C LEU A 412 17.17 -8.67 -12.06
N ALA A 413 16.90 -9.87 -12.57
CA ALA A 413 17.01 -10.19 -13.98
C ALA A 413 15.96 -9.53 -14.86
N LYS A 414 14.70 -9.65 -14.44
CA LYS A 414 13.58 -9.07 -15.19
C LYS A 414 13.56 -7.55 -15.06
N ALA A 415 14.04 -7.04 -13.94
CA ALA A 415 14.32 -5.63 -13.70
C ALA A 415 15.35 -5.04 -14.68
N LEU A 416 16.42 -5.78 -14.98
CA LEU A 416 17.46 -5.39 -15.92
C LEU A 416 17.05 -5.59 -17.39
N LEU A 417 16.18 -6.56 -17.69
CA LEU A 417 15.71 -6.85 -19.05
C LEU A 417 14.52 -6.01 -19.51
N SER A 418 13.73 -5.45 -18.59
CA SER A 418 12.68 -4.49 -18.97
C SER A 418 13.22 -3.11 -19.36
N GLY A 419 14.54 -2.91 -19.28
CA GLY A 419 15.27 -1.78 -19.85
C GLY A 419 16.10 -2.22 -21.07
N GLY A 420 15.47 -2.77 -22.10
CA GLY A 420 16.18 -3.18 -23.31
C GLY A 420 15.26 -3.81 -24.36
N SER A 421 15.19 -3.18 -25.52
CA SER A 421 14.42 -3.58 -26.70
C SER A 421 14.68 -5.00 -27.22
N GLY A 422 13.64 -5.66 -27.72
CA GLY A 422 13.71 -6.38 -29.00
C GLY A 422 13.51 -7.90 -29.00
N SER A 423 12.42 -8.33 -29.66
CA SER A 423 12.31 -9.50 -30.55
C SER A 423 12.46 -10.94 -29.99
N GLY A 424 11.47 -11.79 -30.32
CA GLY A 424 11.78 -13.12 -30.86
C GLY A 424 11.27 -14.37 -30.12
N ARG A 425 10.12 -14.88 -30.61
CA ARG A 425 9.77 -16.30 -30.88
C ARG A 425 9.92 -17.40 -29.79
N GLY A 426 8.76 -17.97 -29.44
CA GLY A 426 8.38 -19.35 -29.79
C GLY A 426 8.80 -20.49 -28.86
N GLY A 427 7.85 -21.34 -28.46
CA GLY A 427 8.15 -22.67 -27.90
C GLY A 427 7.09 -23.27 -26.99
N THR A 428 6.10 -23.91 -27.60
CA THR A 428 5.02 -24.75 -27.06
C THR A 428 5.48 -25.87 -26.12
N LEU A 429 4.64 -26.29 -25.15
CA LEU A 429 4.27 -27.71 -24.97
C LEU A 429 3.12 -27.89 -23.96
N ALA A 430 2.08 -28.54 -24.46
CA ALA A 430 0.84 -28.92 -23.79
C ALA A 430 0.97 -30.19 -22.95
N ARG A 431 0.11 -30.35 -21.92
CA ARG A 431 -0.72 -31.55 -21.61
C ARG A 431 -1.27 -31.51 -20.19
N GLY A 432 -2.54 -31.86 -20.02
CA GLY A 432 -3.08 -32.27 -18.71
C GLY A 432 -4.59 -32.12 -18.55
N LEU A 433 -5.37 -32.79 -19.41
CA LEU A 433 -6.81 -32.97 -19.26
C LEU A 433 -7.18 -33.77 -18.00
N GLY A 434 -8.33 -33.41 -17.41
CA GLY A 434 -9.35 -34.41 -17.06
C GLY A 434 -9.56 -34.69 -15.56
N GLY A 435 -10.78 -34.41 -15.11
CA GLY A 435 -11.36 -35.09 -13.95
C GLY A 435 -12.29 -34.24 -13.08
N LEU A 436 -13.55 -34.05 -13.50
CA LEU A 436 -14.75 -34.59 -12.84
C LEU A 436 -16.01 -33.91 -13.41
N LEU A 437 -16.80 -34.70 -14.13
CA LEU A 437 -18.25 -34.51 -14.24
C LEU A 437 -18.94 -35.37 -13.16
N THR A 438 -20.26 -35.19 -13.06
CA THR A 438 -21.27 -35.88 -12.22
C THR A 438 -21.49 -35.22 -10.86
N GLY A 439 -22.70 -34.79 -10.46
CA GLY A 439 -24.00 -34.79 -11.13
C GLY A 439 -25.11 -34.27 -10.20
N GLY A 440 -26.09 -33.54 -10.78
CA GLY A 440 -27.54 -33.71 -10.55
C GLY A 440 -28.16 -33.12 -9.26
N GLY A 441 -29.34 -32.49 -9.25
CA GLY A 441 -30.32 -32.15 -10.28
C GLY A 441 -31.59 -31.50 -9.67
N HIS A 442 -32.39 -30.89 -10.55
CA HIS A 442 -33.84 -30.59 -10.52
C HIS A 442 -34.49 -29.61 -9.52
N GLY A 443 -35.29 -28.69 -10.09
CA GLY A 443 -36.39 -27.98 -9.43
C GLY A 443 -36.70 -26.63 -10.10
N GLY A 444 -37.55 -26.61 -11.14
CA GLY A 444 -37.91 -25.38 -11.87
C GLY A 444 -38.96 -24.50 -11.16
N ASN A 445 -38.93 -23.20 -11.46
CA ASN A 445 -40.14 -22.37 -11.47
C ASN A 445 -39.98 -21.18 -12.44
N LEU A 446 -41.00 -20.99 -13.30
CA LEU A 446 -41.06 -19.99 -14.37
C LEU A 446 -41.36 -18.59 -13.81
N GLY A 447 -40.33 -17.93 -13.27
CA GLY A 447 -40.32 -16.49 -12.97
C GLY A 447 -38.94 -15.85 -13.16
N GLY A 448 -37.99 -16.58 -13.76
CA GLY A 448 -36.55 -16.37 -13.56
C GLY A 448 -35.77 -15.59 -14.61
N ILE A 449 -36.40 -15.07 -15.67
CA ILE A 449 -35.63 -14.47 -16.77
C ILE A 449 -35.07 -13.07 -16.38
N VAL A 450 -35.83 -12.27 -15.63
CA VAL A 450 -35.37 -10.93 -15.21
C VAL A 450 -34.41 -11.00 -14.01
N GLY A 451 -34.67 -11.87 -13.03
CA GLY A 451 -33.82 -12.02 -11.85
C GLY A 451 -32.45 -12.64 -12.13
N GLY A 452 -32.35 -13.52 -13.14
CA GLY A 452 -31.08 -14.12 -13.54
C GLY A 452 -30.11 -13.11 -14.15
N LEU A 453 -30.60 -12.28 -15.07
CA LEU A 453 -29.81 -11.21 -15.71
C LEU A 453 -29.33 -10.16 -14.70
N VAL A 454 -30.19 -9.75 -13.75
CA VAL A 454 -29.83 -8.75 -12.73
C VAL A 454 -28.76 -9.28 -11.77
N ASN A 455 -28.89 -10.52 -11.28
CA ASN A 455 -27.85 -11.14 -10.44
C ASN A 455 -26.52 -11.33 -11.18
N LEU A 456 -26.57 -11.67 -12.48
CA LEU A 456 -25.37 -11.83 -13.33
C LEU A 456 -24.66 -10.51 -13.60
N ILE A 457 -25.40 -9.41 -13.81
CA ILE A 457 -24.83 -8.06 -13.99
C ILE A 457 -24.23 -7.56 -12.68
N SER A 458 -24.91 -7.79 -11.55
CA SER A 458 -24.40 -7.49 -10.21
C SER A 458 -23.08 -8.22 -9.92
N GLU A 459 -23.00 -9.52 -10.25
CA GLU A 459 -21.79 -10.31 -10.05
C GLU A 459 -20.62 -9.85 -10.95
N ALA A 460 -20.91 -9.49 -12.21
CA ALA A 460 -19.93 -8.89 -13.13
C ALA A 460 -19.41 -7.53 -12.63
N ALA A 461 -20.29 -6.68 -12.11
CA ALA A 461 -19.95 -5.37 -11.56
C ALA A 461 -19.18 -5.49 -10.23
N ALA A 462 -19.54 -6.45 -9.38
CA ALA A 462 -18.85 -6.74 -8.12
C ALA A 462 -17.42 -7.24 -8.33
N GLN A 463 -17.18 -8.04 -9.38
CA GLN A 463 -15.84 -8.53 -9.74
C GLN A 463 -14.98 -7.48 -10.44
N TYR A 464 -15.58 -6.42 -10.98
CA TYR A 464 -14.86 -5.33 -11.64
C TYR A 464 -14.25 -4.36 -10.62
N ASN A 465 -12.93 -4.23 -10.64
CA ASN A 465 -12.20 -3.28 -9.82
C ASN A 465 -11.44 -2.27 -10.69
N PRO A 466 -12.09 -1.15 -11.07
CA PRO A 466 -11.44 -0.12 -11.87
C PRO A 466 -10.29 0.52 -11.08
N GLU A 467 -9.31 1.08 -11.79
CA GLU A 467 -8.38 2.00 -11.15
C GLU A 467 -9.19 3.20 -10.59
N PRO A 468 -8.82 3.76 -9.42
CA PRO A 468 -9.59 4.84 -8.82
C PRO A 468 -9.64 6.04 -9.78
N PRO A 469 -10.81 6.67 -9.98
CA PRO A 469 -10.94 7.81 -10.87
C PRO A 469 -10.05 8.96 -10.38
N PRO A 470 -9.52 9.77 -11.30
CA PRO A 470 -8.68 10.91 -10.94
C PRO A 470 -9.48 11.94 -10.12
N PRO A 471 -8.86 12.62 -9.15
CA PRO A 471 -9.53 13.70 -8.42
C PRO A 471 -9.86 14.88 -9.37
N PRO A 472 -10.97 15.61 -9.14
CA PRO A 472 -11.33 16.77 -9.93
C PRO A 472 -10.29 17.90 -9.81
N HIS A 473 -10.25 18.73 -10.86
CA HIS A 473 -9.24 19.73 -11.20
C HIS A 473 -8.53 20.42 -10.02
N ASN A 474 -7.20 20.34 -9.95
CA ASN A 474 -6.36 21.17 -9.08
C ASN A 474 -5.34 21.95 -9.92
N HIS A 475 -5.27 23.26 -9.67
CA HIS A 475 -4.50 24.27 -10.41
C HIS A 475 -3.05 23.84 -10.69
N PHE A 476 -2.69 23.84 -11.98
CA PHE A 476 -1.34 23.69 -12.50
C PHE A 476 -0.46 24.82 -11.96
N MET A 477 0.49 24.54 -11.05
CA MET A 477 1.76 25.30 -10.92
C MET A 477 2.73 24.84 -9.80
N ASN A 478 2.51 23.71 -9.09
CA ASN A 478 3.46 23.30 -8.03
C ASN A 478 3.71 21.76 -7.94
N VAL A 479 4.02 21.10 -9.06
CA VAL A 479 4.17 19.62 -9.10
C VAL A 479 5.55 19.12 -9.54
N GLU A 480 6.50 19.97 -9.94
CA GLU A 480 7.73 19.50 -10.63
C GLU A 480 8.77 18.76 -9.76
N ALA A 481 8.71 18.85 -8.43
CA ALA A 481 9.78 18.39 -7.54
C ALA A 481 9.69 16.91 -7.08
N TYR A 482 8.54 16.23 -7.25
CA TYR A 482 8.31 14.87 -6.73
C TYR A 482 7.75 13.87 -7.75
N GLU A 483 7.68 14.25 -9.03
CA GLU A 483 7.24 13.34 -10.09
C GLU A 483 8.37 12.40 -10.53
N SER A 484 8.07 11.11 -10.67
CA SER A 484 8.97 10.16 -11.33
C SER A 484 9.28 10.64 -12.75
N GLU A 485 10.49 10.40 -13.25
CA GLU A 485 10.94 10.90 -14.56
C GLU A 485 9.99 10.50 -15.71
N GLU A 486 9.33 9.35 -15.62
CA GLU A 486 8.30 8.92 -16.58
C GLU A 486 7.02 9.76 -16.52
N ILE A 487 6.59 10.18 -15.33
CA ILE A 487 5.46 11.13 -15.18
C ILE A 487 5.88 12.49 -15.72
N ARG A 488 7.14 12.90 -15.51
CA ARG A 488 7.68 14.14 -16.09
C ARG A 488 7.80 14.07 -17.62
N GLN A 489 8.15 12.92 -18.19
CA GLN A 489 8.14 12.67 -19.63
C GLN A 489 6.71 12.62 -20.19
N PHE A 490 5.80 11.94 -19.52
CA PHE A 490 4.39 11.88 -19.89
C PHE A 490 3.72 13.25 -19.76
N ARG A 491 4.08 14.04 -18.76
CA ARG A 491 3.66 15.43 -18.58
C ARG A 491 4.22 16.32 -19.68
N ARG A 492 5.49 16.17 -20.07
CA ARG A 492 6.06 16.87 -21.23
C ARG A 492 5.32 16.52 -22.52
N LEU A 493 4.98 15.24 -22.72
CA LEU A 493 4.18 14.80 -23.87
C LEU A 493 2.76 15.37 -23.81
N PHE A 494 2.11 15.36 -22.66
CA PHE A 494 0.78 15.94 -22.47
C PHE A 494 0.78 17.44 -22.78
N VAL A 495 1.74 18.21 -22.24
CA VAL A 495 1.89 19.65 -22.52
C VAL A 495 2.10 19.92 -24.01
N GLN A 496 2.87 19.08 -24.70
CA GLN A 496 3.04 19.21 -26.15
C GLN A 496 1.76 18.90 -26.95
N LEU A 497 0.80 18.19 -26.35
CA LEU A 497 -0.40 17.70 -27.01
C LEU A 497 -1.67 18.48 -26.63
N ALA A 498 -1.68 19.10 -25.46
CA ALA A 498 -2.83 19.76 -24.82
C ALA A 498 -2.79 21.30 -24.93
N GLY A 499 -1.90 21.86 -25.77
CA GLY A 499 -1.83 23.30 -26.03
C GLY A 499 -1.60 24.19 -24.81
N ASP A 500 -1.99 25.46 -24.92
CA ASP A 500 -1.87 26.47 -23.87
C ASP A 500 -2.96 26.34 -22.78
N ASP A 501 -4.08 25.68 -23.09
CA ASP A 501 -5.20 25.45 -22.17
C ASP A 501 -5.01 24.22 -21.28
N MET A 502 -3.98 23.39 -21.55
CA MET A 502 -3.55 22.28 -20.71
C MET A 502 -4.63 21.20 -20.51
N GLU A 503 -5.49 21.06 -21.52
CA GLU A 503 -6.60 20.13 -21.59
C GLU A 503 -6.60 19.44 -22.96
N VAL A 504 -7.10 18.21 -23.03
CA VAL A 504 -7.18 17.45 -24.29
C VAL A 504 -8.64 17.35 -24.71
N CYS A 505 -9.01 18.02 -25.79
CA CYS A 505 -10.33 17.92 -26.38
C CYS A 505 -10.45 16.72 -27.35
N ALA A 506 -11.66 16.44 -27.83
CA ALA A 506 -11.92 15.28 -28.69
C ALA A 506 -11.14 15.29 -30.02
N THR A 507 -10.86 16.47 -30.59
CA THR A 507 -10.04 16.58 -31.82
C THR A 507 -8.58 16.25 -31.55
N GLU A 508 -8.04 16.70 -30.42
CA GLU A 508 -6.66 16.41 -30.01
C GLU A 508 -6.50 14.93 -29.66
N LEU A 509 -7.46 14.35 -28.91
CA LEU A 509 -7.46 12.92 -28.61
C LEU A 509 -7.46 12.07 -29.89
N ARG A 510 -8.27 12.44 -30.88
CA ARG A 510 -8.31 11.78 -32.19
C ARG A 510 -6.94 11.78 -32.86
N ASP A 511 -6.30 12.95 -32.93
CA ASP A 511 -5.03 13.12 -33.61
C ASP A 511 -3.91 12.34 -32.90
N ILE A 512 -3.94 12.30 -31.55
CA ILE A 512 -3.03 11.49 -30.74
C ILE A 512 -3.22 10.00 -31.05
N LEU A 513 -4.45 9.49 -30.98
CA LEU A 513 -4.72 8.06 -31.16
C LEU A 513 -4.41 7.61 -32.59
N ASN A 514 -4.74 8.41 -33.59
CA ASN A 514 -4.42 8.10 -34.99
C ASN A 514 -2.91 8.16 -35.27
N LYS A 515 -2.16 9.04 -34.59
CA LYS A 515 -0.70 9.06 -34.64
C LYS A 515 -0.06 7.81 -34.00
N VAL A 516 -0.70 7.22 -32.99
CA VAL A 516 -0.27 5.93 -32.42
C VAL A 516 -0.56 4.79 -33.39
N VAL A 517 -1.78 4.72 -33.91
CA VAL A 517 -2.21 3.70 -34.87
C VAL A 517 -1.30 3.66 -36.10
N SER A 518 -0.98 4.82 -36.69
CA SER A 518 -0.09 4.91 -37.85
C SER A 518 1.35 4.40 -37.61
N ARG A 519 1.79 4.31 -36.35
CA ARG A 519 3.08 3.72 -35.97
C ARG A 519 3.01 2.20 -35.77
N HIS A 520 1.82 1.63 -35.76
CA HIS A 520 1.54 0.22 -35.55
C HIS A 520 0.87 -0.37 -36.80
N GLN A 521 1.68 -0.68 -37.81
CA GLN A 521 1.22 -1.28 -39.08
C GLN A 521 0.57 -2.65 -38.90
N ASP A 522 0.71 -3.25 -37.71
CA ASP A 522 0.09 -4.51 -37.30
C ASP A 522 -1.38 -4.36 -36.84
N LEU A 523 -1.91 -3.13 -36.75
CA LEU A 523 -3.30 -2.88 -36.37
C LEU A 523 -4.15 -2.55 -37.59
N LYS A 524 -5.22 -3.33 -37.84
CA LYS A 524 -6.21 -3.01 -38.86
C LYS A 524 -7.26 -2.09 -38.27
N THR A 525 -7.39 -0.88 -38.83
CA THR A 525 -8.34 0.14 -38.37
C THR A 525 -8.44 1.27 -39.38
N ASP A 526 -9.63 1.86 -39.52
CA ASP A 526 -9.86 3.08 -40.31
C ASP A 526 -9.47 4.36 -39.56
N GLY A 527 -8.93 4.20 -38.34
CA GLY A 527 -8.63 5.27 -37.40
C GLY A 527 -9.80 5.57 -36.47
N PHE A 528 -9.51 6.29 -35.39
CA PHE A 528 -10.53 6.83 -34.50
C PHE A 528 -11.22 8.00 -35.18
N SER A 529 -12.54 7.93 -35.28
CA SER A 529 -13.37 9.04 -35.76
C SER A 529 -13.48 10.14 -34.70
N LEU A 530 -13.90 11.33 -35.12
CA LEU A 530 -14.13 12.43 -34.17
C LEU A 530 -15.26 12.09 -33.18
N ASP A 531 -16.32 11.43 -33.64
CA ASP A 531 -17.46 11.08 -32.79
C ASP A 531 -17.11 9.98 -31.79
N THR A 532 -16.24 9.04 -32.19
CA THR A 532 -15.64 8.07 -31.28
C THR A 532 -14.87 8.76 -30.16
N CYS A 533 -14.03 9.74 -30.50
CA CYS A 533 -13.24 10.47 -29.50
C CYS A 533 -14.11 11.38 -28.63
N ARG A 534 -15.18 11.99 -29.18
CA ARG A 534 -16.17 12.73 -28.39
C ARG A 534 -16.83 11.84 -27.35
N SER A 535 -17.25 10.64 -27.74
CA SER A 535 -17.83 9.66 -26.81
C SER A 535 -16.81 9.25 -25.74
N MET A 536 -15.54 9.02 -26.10
CA MET A 536 -14.49 8.69 -25.13
C MET A 536 -14.21 9.82 -24.14
N VAL A 537 -14.20 11.08 -24.60
CA VAL A 537 -14.03 12.25 -23.74
C VAL A 537 -15.22 12.34 -22.79
N ALA A 538 -16.45 12.30 -23.30
CA ALA A 538 -17.65 12.48 -22.50
C ALA A 538 -17.80 11.43 -21.37
N VAL A 539 -17.35 10.20 -21.59
CA VAL A 539 -17.38 9.14 -20.55
C VAL A 539 -16.20 9.17 -19.58
N MET A 540 -15.17 9.96 -19.84
CA MET A 540 -13.96 10.10 -19.00
C MET A 540 -13.89 11.44 -18.28
N ASP A 541 -14.56 12.44 -18.83
CA ASP A 541 -14.73 13.78 -18.28
C ASP A 541 -15.62 13.71 -17.03
N SER A 542 -14.96 13.75 -15.88
CA SER A 542 -15.62 13.60 -14.58
C SER A 542 -16.17 14.93 -14.05
N ASP A 543 -15.71 16.06 -14.58
CA ASP A 543 -16.12 17.41 -14.18
C ASP A 543 -17.03 18.11 -15.20
N THR A 544 -17.38 17.42 -16.28
CA THR A 544 -18.30 17.81 -17.35
C THR A 544 -17.87 19.05 -18.15
N ASN A 545 -16.57 19.33 -18.19
CA ASN A 545 -16.02 20.51 -18.87
C ASN A 545 -15.90 20.36 -20.41
N GLY A 546 -16.15 19.16 -20.94
CA GLY A 546 -16.09 18.79 -22.35
C GLY A 546 -14.69 18.41 -22.87
N LYS A 547 -13.69 18.31 -22.00
CA LYS A 547 -12.28 18.05 -22.29
C LYS A 547 -11.65 17.19 -21.19
N LEU A 548 -10.42 16.73 -21.40
CA LEU A 548 -9.71 15.88 -20.44
C LEU A 548 -8.52 16.61 -19.82
N GLY A 549 -8.53 16.75 -18.51
CA GLY A 549 -7.37 17.21 -17.76
C GLY A 549 -6.24 16.16 -17.72
N PHE A 550 -5.07 16.53 -17.19
CA PHE A 550 -3.89 15.66 -17.17
C PHE A 550 -4.13 14.27 -16.55
N GLU A 551 -4.83 14.21 -15.41
CA GLU A 551 -5.05 12.94 -14.71
C GLU A 551 -6.13 12.07 -15.40
N GLU A 552 -7.16 12.67 -16.00
CA GLU A 552 -8.17 11.97 -16.81
C GLU A 552 -7.56 11.41 -18.09
N PHE A 553 -6.77 12.22 -18.80
CA PHE A 553 -6.03 11.78 -19.98
C PHE A 553 -5.03 10.67 -19.62
N LYS A 554 -4.33 10.78 -18.49
CA LYS A 554 -3.39 9.76 -18.00
C LYS A 554 -4.08 8.43 -17.69
N TYR A 555 -5.25 8.49 -17.04
CA TYR A 555 -6.07 7.31 -16.76
C TYR A 555 -6.49 6.64 -18.07
N LEU A 556 -7.11 7.39 -18.99
CA LEU A 556 -7.55 6.91 -20.29
C LEU A 556 -6.39 6.29 -21.07
N TRP A 557 -5.25 6.97 -21.12
CA TRP A 557 -4.06 6.51 -21.83
C TRP A 557 -3.48 5.21 -21.29
N ASN A 558 -3.45 5.03 -19.97
CA ASN A 558 -2.96 3.80 -19.36
C ASN A 558 -3.86 2.60 -19.67
N ASN A 559 -5.19 2.80 -19.64
CA ASN A 559 -6.14 1.77 -20.02
C ASN A 559 -6.05 1.43 -21.50
N ILE A 560 -5.93 2.41 -22.40
CA ILE A 560 -5.74 2.16 -23.84
C ILE A 560 -4.48 1.32 -24.09
N LYS A 561 -3.34 1.62 -23.43
CA LYS A 561 -2.12 0.80 -23.54
C LYS A 561 -2.31 -0.63 -23.04
N LYS A 562 -2.98 -0.79 -21.89
CA LYS A 562 -3.29 -2.13 -21.34
C LYS A 562 -4.14 -2.93 -22.31
N TRP A 563 -5.21 -2.32 -22.82
CA TRP A 563 -6.13 -2.97 -23.76
C TRP A 563 -5.51 -3.21 -25.13
N GLN A 564 -4.55 -2.38 -25.56
CA GLN A 564 -3.75 -2.64 -26.75
C GLN A 564 -2.94 -3.93 -26.62
N CYS A 565 -2.33 -4.19 -25.44
CA CYS A 565 -1.64 -5.46 -25.20
C CYS A 565 -2.60 -6.65 -25.26
N VAL A 566 -3.81 -6.51 -24.68
CA VAL A 566 -4.84 -7.55 -24.74
C VAL A 566 -5.28 -7.78 -26.19
N TYR A 567 -5.54 -6.72 -26.95
CA TYR A 567 -5.93 -6.83 -28.36
C TYR A 567 -4.93 -7.66 -29.17
N LYS A 568 -3.63 -7.31 -29.06
CA LYS A 568 -2.56 -8.03 -29.75
C LYS A 568 -2.37 -9.47 -29.27
N GLN A 569 -2.70 -9.77 -28.02
CA GLN A 569 -2.64 -11.13 -27.49
C GLN A 569 -3.74 -12.03 -28.07
N TYR A 570 -4.90 -11.47 -28.39
CA TYR A 570 -6.08 -12.20 -28.86
C TYR A 570 -6.29 -12.13 -30.38
N ASP A 571 -5.54 -11.28 -31.09
CA ASP A 571 -5.31 -11.35 -32.54
C ASP A 571 -4.34 -12.50 -32.87
N THR A 572 -4.77 -13.73 -32.62
CA THR A 572 -3.92 -14.93 -32.71
C THR A 572 -3.48 -15.28 -34.13
N ASP A 573 -4.26 -14.86 -35.12
CA ASP A 573 -3.99 -15.08 -36.54
C ASP A 573 -3.27 -13.90 -37.20
N GLN A 574 -2.94 -12.85 -36.42
CA GLN A 574 -2.30 -11.61 -36.91
C GLN A 574 -3.08 -10.99 -38.07
N SER A 575 -4.40 -11.16 -38.05
CA SER A 575 -5.32 -10.59 -39.03
C SER A 575 -5.49 -9.08 -38.84
N GLY A 576 -5.06 -8.56 -37.68
CA GLY A 576 -5.26 -7.20 -37.25
C GLY A 576 -6.67 -6.96 -36.72
N THR A 577 -7.50 -8.01 -36.56
CA THR A 577 -8.85 -7.95 -35.98
C THR A 577 -9.07 -9.03 -34.92
N VAL A 578 -10.00 -8.80 -33.98
CA VAL A 578 -10.40 -9.81 -32.99
C VAL A 578 -11.71 -10.45 -33.43
N GLY A 579 -11.68 -11.77 -33.67
CA GLY A 579 -12.86 -12.53 -34.08
C GLY A 579 -13.88 -12.76 -32.96
N ARG A 580 -15.12 -13.05 -33.35
CA ARG A 580 -16.25 -13.32 -32.43
C ARG A 580 -15.97 -14.42 -31.40
N ALA A 581 -15.20 -15.44 -31.77
CA ALA A 581 -14.88 -16.56 -30.87
C ALA A 581 -13.85 -16.17 -29.78
N GLN A 582 -12.96 -15.23 -30.10
CA GLN A 582 -11.90 -14.74 -29.23
C GLN A 582 -12.38 -13.60 -28.32
N LEU A 583 -13.36 -12.83 -28.77
CA LEU A 583 -13.82 -11.61 -28.09
C LEU A 583 -14.23 -11.83 -26.62
N PRO A 584 -14.99 -12.87 -26.22
CA PRO A 584 -15.33 -13.06 -24.80
C PRO A 584 -14.10 -13.26 -23.91
N ASN A 585 -13.08 -13.97 -24.40
CA ASN A 585 -11.85 -14.18 -23.66
C ASN A 585 -10.99 -12.91 -23.62
N ALA A 586 -11.00 -12.10 -24.68
CA ALA A 586 -10.33 -10.80 -24.71
C ALA A 586 -10.96 -9.81 -23.71
N LEU A 587 -12.30 -9.76 -23.63
CA LEU A 587 -13.02 -8.96 -22.63
C LEU A 587 -12.67 -9.39 -21.20
N LYS A 588 -12.64 -10.71 -20.95
CA LYS A 588 -12.22 -11.27 -19.66
C LYS A 588 -10.79 -10.91 -19.29
N ALA A 589 -9.85 -11.01 -20.24
CA ALA A 589 -8.45 -10.62 -20.03
C ALA A 589 -8.29 -9.10 -19.81
N ALA A 590 -9.15 -8.28 -20.42
CA ALA A 590 -9.23 -6.84 -20.15
C ALA A 590 -9.79 -6.51 -18.75
N GLY A 591 -10.37 -7.50 -18.07
CA GLY A 591 -10.91 -7.40 -16.70
C GLY A 591 -12.43 -7.47 -16.61
N PHE A 592 -13.13 -7.63 -17.74
CA PHE A 592 -14.60 -7.59 -17.81
C PHE A 592 -15.19 -9.00 -17.85
N HIS A 593 -15.89 -9.37 -16.78
CA HIS A 593 -16.50 -10.69 -16.63
C HIS A 593 -17.96 -10.63 -17.05
N LEU A 594 -18.20 -10.69 -18.36
CA LEU A 594 -19.55 -10.59 -18.91
C LEU A 594 -20.16 -11.97 -19.17
N ASN A 595 -21.48 -12.06 -19.04
CA ASN A 595 -22.23 -13.24 -19.47
C ASN A 595 -22.35 -13.28 -21.02
N GLU A 596 -22.79 -14.42 -21.54
CA GLU A 596 -22.85 -14.64 -23.00
C GLU A 596 -23.83 -13.69 -23.69
N GLU A 597 -24.96 -13.35 -23.06
CA GLU A 597 -25.97 -12.45 -23.62
C GLU A 597 -25.44 -11.02 -23.80
N LEU A 598 -24.73 -10.48 -22.81
CA LEU A 598 -24.08 -9.17 -22.91
C LEU A 598 -22.96 -9.16 -23.94
N CYS A 599 -22.19 -10.27 -24.04
CA CYS A 599 -21.19 -10.41 -25.09
C CYS A 599 -21.84 -10.37 -26.48
N GLN A 600 -23.00 -10.99 -26.67
CA GLN A 600 -23.74 -10.92 -27.94
C GLN A 600 -24.22 -9.49 -28.27
N VAL A 601 -24.65 -8.72 -27.27
CA VAL A 601 -25.02 -7.30 -27.46
C VAL A 601 -23.80 -6.48 -27.87
N ILE A 602 -22.65 -6.69 -27.23
CA ILE A 602 -21.39 -6.03 -27.58
C ILE A 602 -20.98 -6.36 -29.01
N VAL A 603 -21.02 -7.64 -29.39
CA VAL A 603 -20.72 -8.08 -30.77
C VAL A 603 -21.64 -7.37 -31.76
N ARG A 604 -22.96 -7.33 -31.51
CA ARG A 604 -23.92 -6.66 -32.42
C ARG A 604 -23.69 -5.16 -32.54
N ARG A 605 -23.19 -4.50 -31.48
CA ARG A 605 -23.04 -3.03 -31.43
C ARG A 605 -21.70 -2.54 -31.97
N TYR A 606 -20.64 -3.32 -31.79
CA TYR A 606 -19.26 -2.90 -32.01
C TYR A 606 -18.49 -3.77 -33.01
N ALA A 607 -18.95 -4.98 -33.34
CA ALA A 607 -18.29 -5.79 -34.37
C ALA A 607 -18.76 -5.37 -35.78
N ASN A 608 -17.90 -5.59 -36.76
CA ASN A 608 -18.17 -5.42 -38.18
C ASN A 608 -19.13 -6.50 -38.69
N GLU A 609 -19.62 -6.37 -39.93
CA GLU A 609 -20.58 -7.31 -40.54
C GLU A 609 -20.06 -8.75 -40.62
N ASP A 610 -18.75 -8.92 -40.72
CA ASP A 610 -18.06 -10.22 -40.70
C ASP A 610 -17.91 -10.83 -39.29
N GLY A 611 -18.38 -10.11 -38.26
CA GLY A 611 -18.30 -10.52 -36.86
C GLY A 611 -16.92 -10.31 -36.23
N THR A 612 -16.01 -9.60 -36.89
CA THR A 612 -14.70 -9.22 -36.35
C THR A 612 -14.73 -7.81 -35.76
N MET A 613 -13.81 -7.52 -34.84
CA MET A 613 -13.70 -6.21 -34.21
C MET A 613 -12.31 -5.63 -34.45
N ASP A 614 -12.27 -4.50 -35.15
CA ASP A 614 -11.05 -3.72 -35.36
C ASP A 614 -10.59 -3.00 -34.07
N PHE A 615 -9.40 -2.40 -34.13
CA PHE A 615 -8.78 -1.83 -32.94
C PHE A 615 -9.57 -0.64 -32.37
N ASN A 616 -10.09 0.24 -33.22
CA ASN A 616 -10.88 1.40 -32.79
C ASN A 616 -12.19 0.97 -32.13
N ASN A 617 -12.92 0.01 -32.70
CA ASN A 617 -14.17 -0.46 -32.11
C ASN A 617 -13.94 -1.21 -30.79
N PHE A 618 -12.84 -1.98 -30.70
CA PHE A 618 -12.46 -2.66 -29.47
C PHE A 618 -12.17 -1.67 -28.33
N ILE A 619 -11.33 -0.65 -28.57
CA ILE A 619 -11.03 0.37 -27.55
C ILE A 619 -12.28 1.18 -27.20
N SER A 620 -13.11 1.55 -28.18
CA SER A 620 -14.37 2.27 -27.96
C SER A 620 -15.35 1.50 -27.08
N CYS A 621 -15.45 0.18 -27.30
CA CYS A 621 -16.24 -0.70 -26.48
C CYS A 621 -15.75 -0.71 -25.02
N LEU A 622 -14.45 -0.91 -24.81
CA LEU A 622 -13.88 -1.03 -23.48
C LEU A 622 -13.92 0.28 -22.68
N VAL A 623 -13.70 1.43 -23.34
CA VAL A 623 -13.85 2.76 -22.72
C VAL A 623 -15.28 2.97 -22.22
N ARG A 624 -16.29 2.63 -23.04
CA ARG A 624 -17.69 2.75 -22.64
C ARG A 624 -18.04 1.77 -21.51
N LEU A 625 -17.55 0.54 -21.62
CA LEU A 625 -17.82 -0.51 -20.63
C LEU A 625 -17.22 -0.17 -19.25
N ASP A 626 -15.96 0.29 -19.20
CA ASP A 626 -15.34 0.82 -17.97
C ASP A 626 -16.19 1.92 -17.35
N SER A 627 -16.65 2.88 -18.17
CA SER A 627 -17.47 3.98 -17.67
C SER A 627 -18.81 3.53 -17.09
N MET A 628 -19.52 2.62 -17.77
CA MET A 628 -20.79 2.09 -17.28
C MET A 628 -20.63 1.34 -15.96
N PHE A 629 -19.57 0.53 -15.80
CA PHE A 629 -19.30 -0.14 -14.53
C PHE A 629 -18.95 0.83 -13.40
N ARG A 630 -18.16 1.88 -13.68
CA ARG A 630 -17.81 2.91 -12.70
C ARG A 630 -19.04 3.70 -12.24
N ALA A 631 -19.89 4.11 -13.19
CA ALA A 631 -21.13 4.83 -12.90
C ALA A 631 -22.11 3.96 -12.09
N PHE A 632 -22.24 2.67 -12.42
CA PHE A 632 -23.07 1.76 -11.65
C PHE A 632 -22.55 1.62 -10.21
N LYS A 633 -21.24 1.41 -10.04
CA LYS A 633 -20.60 1.22 -8.73
C LYS A 633 -20.63 2.48 -7.85
N SER A 634 -20.69 3.67 -8.43
CA SER A 634 -20.84 4.91 -7.65
C SER A 634 -22.27 5.10 -7.13
N LEU A 635 -23.27 4.53 -7.82
CA LEU A 635 -24.68 4.60 -7.47
C LEU A 635 -25.13 3.45 -6.55
N ASP A 636 -24.52 2.27 -6.68
CA ASP A 636 -24.76 1.07 -5.85
C ASP A 636 -24.01 1.15 -4.51
N GLN A 637 -24.50 1.99 -3.59
CA GLN A 637 -23.84 2.26 -2.30
C GLN A 637 -23.99 1.13 -1.27
N ASP A 638 -25.05 0.33 -1.39
CA ASP A 638 -25.35 -0.82 -0.54
C ASP A 638 -24.80 -2.14 -1.09
N GLY A 639 -24.37 -2.17 -2.36
CA GLY A 639 -23.71 -3.31 -2.97
C GLY A 639 -24.68 -4.47 -3.23
N ASP A 640 -25.96 -4.16 -3.38
CA ASP A 640 -27.02 -5.15 -3.61
C ASP A 640 -27.22 -5.46 -5.10
N GLY A 641 -26.51 -4.75 -5.99
CA GLY A 641 -26.59 -4.93 -7.42
C GLY A 641 -27.79 -4.27 -8.08
N GLN A 642 -28.47 -3.36 -7.40
CA GLN A 642 -29.59 -2.58 -7.92
C GLN A 642 -29.37 -1.10 -7.67
N ILE A 643 -29.76 -0.25 -8.63
CA ILE A 643 -29.68 1.21 -8.48
C ILE A 643 -31.05 1.82 -8.69
N LYS A 644 -31.41 2.76 -7.83
CA LYS A 644 -32.63 3.57 -7.98
C LYS A 644 -32.25 4.95 -8.50
N VAL A 645 -32.56 5.19 -9.77
CA VAL A 645 -32.29 6.46 -10.46
C VAL A 645 -33.61 7.19 -10.75
N ASN A 646 -33.60 8.51 -10.65
CA ASN A 646 -34.72 9.33 -11.11
C ASN A 646 -34.57 9.63 -12.62
N ILE A 647 -35.56 10.30 -13.24
CA ILE A 647 -35.53 10.58 -14.69
C ILE A 647 -34.37 11.52 -15.09
N GLU A 648 -34.00 12.46 -14.22
CA GLU A 648 -32.90 13.40 -14.46
C GLU A 648 -31.56 12.67 -14.43
N ASP A 649 -31.30 11.88 -13.38
CA ASP A 649 -30.11 11.04 -13.25
C ASP A 649 -30.01 10.05 -14.42
N TRP A 650 -31.14 9.43 -14.81
CA TRP A 650 -31.17 8.52 -15.96
C TRP A 650 -30.83 9.22 -17.28
N LEU A 651 -31.39 10.41 -17.53
CA LEU A 651 -31.07 11.19 -18.72
C LEU A 651 -29.60 11.65 -18.71
N GLN A 652 -29.08 12.10 -17.57
CA GLN A 652 -27.67 12.48 -17.44
C GLN A 652 -26.75 11.28 -17.70
N LEU A 653 -27.06 10.11 -17.16
CA LEU A 653 -26.33 8.86 -17.34
C LEU A 653 -26.43 8.25 -18.73
N THR A 654 -27.36 8.67 -19.58
CA THR A 654 -27.57 8.05 -20.92
C THR A 654 -27.33 9.01 -22.08
N MET A 655 -27.50 10.31 -21.87
CA MET A 655 -27.27 11.34 -22.89
C MET A 655 -25.82 11.82 -22.94
N TYR A 656 -25.16 11.91 -21.79
CA TYR A 656 -23.79 12.42 -21.71
C TYR A 656 -22.74 11.31 -21.88
N SER A 657 -23.12 10.03 -21.76
CA SER A 657 -22.21 8.86 -21.79
C SER A 657 -22.28 7.98 -23.04
#